data_AF-A0A973LD07-F1
#
_entry.id   AF-A0A973LD07-F1
#
_cell.length_a   1.000
_cell.length_b   1.000
_cell.length_c   1.000
_cell.angle_alpha   90.00
_cell.angle_beta   90.00
_cell.angle_gamma   90.00
#
_symmetry.space_group_name_H-M   'P 1'
#
loop_
_entity.id
_entity.type
_entity.pdbx_description
1 polymer ?
#
loop_
_entity_poly.entity_id
_entity_poly.type
_entity_poly.pdbx_seq_one_letter_code
_entity_poly.pdbx_strand_id
1 'polypeptide(L)'
;MNSALPQFFDSVLIANRGEIARRVIRSARALGLRTVAVYSDADRAAPHVREADVAVRLGPAPARDSYLRTEAILQAALKYGAAVHPGYGFLSENADFARAVEDAGLAFVGPTPEQITAFGAKHTARALAAAAGVPMLPGSGLLASVEEAVAQAERIGLPVMLKASGGGGGIGMAVCTTPDEVVEAFERVGRLAAANFGTGAVFVERLVRPARHVEVQLFGDGDGRIAVFGDRDCSLQRRNQKVIEEAPAPGLPEHVRELLHRSAHDLLASVGYRSAGTVEFVYDPVREQASFLEVNTRLQVEHPVTEEVFGVDLVALMLRLARDGAAGLEESLFGAHLPVGHAVEARVYAEDPGKGNLPSSGLVTAAVLPGFGAAALSGVRVDGWIEAGMEVSPFYDPMLAKVIGCGPRRGDALDVLAEGLAAARVDGIVSNIGLLRALTSDPALRAGTHSTSTLDVTADPDPRIDVVTPGVQTTVQDLPGRIGLWSVGVPPSGPFDAVSFAEANLAVGNPPGAPALEITAAGPTLRFSAASIVAVTGAPVDVLVDGVPAPAWEPVEVPAGAEVRVGTVAGPGLRAYLAVRGGIDVPLYLGSASTFTLGAFGGHGGRALAAGDVLRPGSPDSDGAHPAFPPGERMTRVGPPTPGHRRPAFTSDWEIAVTEGPHAAPEFFTRDDITVLYSSSYTVHHNSARTGIRLIGPKPAWAREDGGEAGLHPSNIHDTPYAVGALDFTGDTPIILGPDGPSLGGFVCPAVVAGGDLWKLGQLRPGDSVRFVPVREADAAFLSDDRASPVVLVRGGDGDDGVLGRIQAGDGRPAVTYRRDGEDNVLVEYGPMTLDIGLRMRVHALQEALAEHGPRGILDVTPGIRSLQVHTDARTLPASRAAGLLRELELTIPPTSELVVPSRTVRLPLSWDDPATRLAVERYLAGVRDDAPWTPWNIEFIRRINGLESVEDVRAIVHDASYLVLGLGDVYLGAPVATPLDPRHRLVTTKYNPARTWTAENSVGIGGAYLCIYGMEGPGGYQFIGRTVQIWNRFRRGGMFGENPWALRFFDRIQWYPVSAEELLELRAETDAGRGEFETTDGMFSIAEYEQFLVREESSITDFRARQAAAFEAEKERWRASGEFDRQAEPAPAAAEAGGITVPDGATVVAAPFLATVWQLHVEPGAIVEAGERILAVEAMKMESMVTAPCAGRILDVYARPGDQVAAGQALVAIGTDA
;
A
#
# COMPACT_ATOMS: atom_id res chain seq x y z
N MET A 1 22.32 40.08 34.96
CA MET A 1 21.09 39.28 35.13
C MET A 1 19.96 40.06 34.47
N ASN A 2 19.77 39.86 33.16
CA ASN A 2 18.53 40.24 32.49
C ASN A 2 17.64 39.00 32.60
N SER A 3 16.72 38.96 33.57
CA SER A 3 15.60 38.02 33.47
C SER A 3 14.81 38.45 32.24
N ALA A 4 14.88 37.68 31.15
CA ALA A 4 14.03 37.92 30.00
C ALA A 4 12.57 37.92 30.50
N LEU A 5 11.88 39.05 30.34
CA LEU A 5 10.47 39.18 30.69
C LEU A 5 9.67 38.07 29.98
N PRO A 6 8.59 37.54 30.59
CA PRO A 6 7.74 36.55 29.94
C PRO A 6 7.30 37.05 28.55
N GLN A 7 7.61 36.29 27.51
CA GLN A 7 7.21 36.60 26.15
C GLN A 7 5.80 36.07 25.94
N PHE A 8 4.83 36.97 25.83
CA PHE A 8 3.45 36.58 25.53
C PHE A 8 3.38 35.98 24.11
N PHE A 9 2.96 34.73 24.01
CA PHE A 9 2.68 34.06 22.73
C PHE A 9 1.33 33.34 22.79
N ASP A 10 0.64 33.29 21.64
CA ASP A 10 -0.61 32.55 21.44
C ASP A 10 -0.45 31.33 20.53
N SER A 11 0.77 31.11 20.02
CA SER A 11 1.10 30.11 19.02
C SER A 11 2.35 29.32 19.43
N VAL A 12 2.38 28.03 19.13
CA VAL A 12 3.55 27.15 19.34
C VAL A 12 3.89 26.40 18.06
N LEU A 13 5.15 26.49 17.65
CA LEU A 13 5.76 25.69 16.62
C LEU A 13 6.42 24.47 17.25
N ILE A 14 6.11 23.30 16.71
CA ILE A 14 6.72 22.05 17.16
C ILE A 14 7.88 21.73 16.23
N ALA A 15 9.13 21.91 16.68
CA ALA A 15 10.33 21.63 15.91
C ALA A 15 10.67 20.13 15.93
N ASN A 16 9.69 19.29 15.61
CA ASN A 16 9.77 17.84 15.65
C ASN A 16 8.73 17.19 14.72
N ARG A 17 8.66 15.86 14.74
CA ARG A 17 7.76 15.01 13.94
C ARG A 17 7.12 13.91 14.79
N GLY A 18 6.37 13.02 14.14
CA GLY A 18 5.93 11.76 14.74
C GLY A 18 5.00 11.92 15.94
N GLU A 19 5.12 11.01 16.90
CA GLU A 19 4.26 10.91 18.08
C GLU A 19 4.44 12.09 19.03
N ILE A 20 5.67 12.59 19.21
CA ILE A 20 5.91 13.73 20.10
C ILE A 20 5.27 15.01 19.56
N ALA A 21 5.26 15.20 18.24
CA ALA A 21 4.59 16.34 17.65
C ALA A 21 3.08 16.34 17.94
N ARG A 22 2.42 15.19 17.77
CA ARG A 22 0.98 15.02 18.12
C ARG A 22 0.74 15.22 19.62
N ARG A 23 1.60 14.66 20.46
CA ARG A 23 1.54 14.81 21.92
C ARG A 23 1.63 16.27 22.33
N VAL A 24 2.49 17.07 21.70
CA VAL A 24 2.61 18.52 21.97
C VAL A 24 1.39 19.29 21.46
N ILE A 25 0.91 18.98 20.26
CA ILE A 25 -0.31 19.57 19.69
C ILE A 25 -1.50 19.40 20.65
N ARG A 26 -1.67 18.21 21.24
CA ARG A 26 -2.75 17.91 22.19
C ARG A 26 -2.74 18.84 23.41
N SER A 27 -1.59 19.00 24.07
CA SER A 27 -1.46 19.89 25.24
C SER A 27 -1.56 21.37 24.87
N ALA A 28 -0.97 21.77 23.73
CA ALA A 28 -1.06 23.14 23.24
C ALA A 28 -2.51 23.57 23.00
N ARG A 29 -3.31 22.70 22.36
CA ARG A 29 -4.74 22.92 22.15
C ARG A 29 -5.53 23.01 23.45
N ALA A 30 -5.23 22.14 24.42
CA ALA A 30 -5.85 22.21 25.74
C ALA A 30 -5.55 23.54 26.47
N LEU A 31 -4.43 24.18 26.16
CA LEU A 31 -4.05 25.51 26.65
C LEU A 31 -4.55 26.67 25.78
N GLY A 32 -5.30 26.39 24.69
CA GLY A 32 -5.83 27.39 23.77
C GLY A 32 -4.78 28.01 22.83
N LEU A 33 -3.64 27.36 22.64
CA LEU A 33 -2.57 27.82 21.74
C LEU A 33 -2.80 27.31 20.32
N ARG A 34 -2.57 28.17 19.32
CA ARG A 34 -2.48 27.77 17.92
C ARG A 34 -1.24 26.93 17.70
N THR A 35 -1.35 25.88 16.90
CA THR A 35 -0.30 24.89 16.65
C THR A 35 0.27 25.01 15.24
N VAL A 36 1.60 25.00 15.13
CA VAL A 36 2.34 25.04 13.86
C VAL A 36 3.22 23.81 13.75
N ALA A 37 2.86 22.88 12.87
CA ALA A 37 3.69 21.73 12.54
C ALA A 37 4.73 22.10 11.47
N VAL A 38 5.90 21.47 11.54
CA VAL A 38 6.88 21.47 10.46
C VAL A 38 7.03 20.06 9.89
N TYR A 39 7.32 19.96 8.59
CA TYR A 39 7.43 18.66 7.95
C TYR A 39 8.45 18.59 6.81
N SER A 40 9.01 17.39 6.63
CA SER A 40 9.75 17.00 5.44
C SER A 40 8.83 16.43 4.37
N ASP A 41 9.28 16.30 3.12
CA ASP A 41 8.49 15.63 2.07
C ASP A 41 7.99 14.23 2.45
N ALA A 42 8.78 13.46 3.22
CA ALA A 42 8.38 12.13 3.69
C ALA A 42 7.25 12.16 4.73
N ASP A 43 7.14 13.24 5.50
CA ASP A 43 6.14 13.40 6.57
C ASP A 43 4.91 14.21 6.13
N ARG A 44 4.82 14.62 4.86
CA ARG A 44 3.73 15.48 4.37
C ARG A 44 2.33 14.95 4.73
N ALA A 45 2.16 13.63 4.71
CA ALA A 45 0.93 12.94 5.03
C ALA A 45 0.89 12.36 6.45
N ALA A 46 1.82 12.73 7.34
CA ALA A 46 1.83 12.29 8.72
C ALA A 46 0.72 12.95 9.55
N PRO A 47 0.16 12.28 10.58
CA PRO A 47 -0.95 12.82 11.35
C PRO A 47 -0.64 14.16 12.02
N HIS A 48 0.58 14.39 12.52
CA HIS A 48 0.92 15.66 13.16
C HIS A 48 0.80 16.87 12.22
N VAL A 49 0.97 16.66 10.91
CA VAL A 49 0.82 17.70 9.89
C VAL A 49 -0.66 18.01 9.65
N ARG A 50 -1.52 16.99 9.61
CA ARG A 50 -2.97 17.17 9.50
C ARG A 50 -3.59 17.76 10.76
N GLU A 51 -3.06 17.39 11.91
CA GLU A 51 -3.61 17.78 13.20
C GLU A 51 -3.26 19.19 13.59
N ALA A 52 -2.16 19.77 13.12
CA ALA A 52 -1.83 21.15 13.45
C ALA A 52 -2.75 22.15 12.72
N ASP A 53 -2.92 23.34 13.31
CA ASP A 53 -3.72 24.41 12.69
C ASP A 53 -3.01 25.02 11.46
N VAL A 54 -1.69 24.93 11.44
CA VAL A 54 -0.82 25.34 10.32
C VAL A 54 0.29 24.30 10.13
N ALA A 55 0.65 24.03 8.88
CA ALA A 55 1.78 23.16 8.53
C ALA A 55 2.77 23.87 7.59
N VAL A 56 4.07 23.73 7.85
CA VAL A 56 5.14 24.36 7.05
C VAL A 56 6.14 23.31 6.56
N ARG A 57 6.34 23.24 5.25
CA ARG A 57 7.34 22.39 4.62
C ARG A 57 8.76 22.93 4.88
N LEU A 58 9.65 22.10 5.41
CA LEU A 58 11.06 22.43 5.63
C LEU A 58 11.94 22.11 4.42
N GLY A 59 11.66 20.98 3.74
CA GLY A 59 12.49 20.50 2.65
C GLY A 59 12.36 18.99 2.38
N PRO A 60 13.33 18.42 1.67
CA PRO A 60 13.38 16.99 1.35
C PRO A 60 13.50 16.07 2.58
N ALA A 61 13.35 14.77 2.35
CA ALA A 61 13.26 13.75 3.40
C ALA A 61 14.50 13.57 4.33
N PRO A 62 15.77 13.80 3.94
CA PRO A 62 16.86 13.67 4.89
C PRO A 62 16.79 14.70 6.03
N ALA A 63 16.96 14.26 7.29
CA ALA A 63 16.85 15.16 8.46
C ALA A 63 17.78 16.38 8.40
N ARG A 64 19.01 16.21 7.88
CA ARG A 64 19.98 17.30 7.67
C ARG A 64 19.46 18.41 6.75
N ASP A 65 18.61 18.04 5.80
CA ASP A 65 18.05 18.91 4.76
C ASP A 65 16.64 19.41 5.15
N SER A 66 16.13 19.00 6.32
CA SER A 66 14.81 19.35 6.87
C SER A 66 14.84 19.68 8.37
N TYR A 67 14.56 18.71 9.25
CA TYR A 67 14.37 18.91 10.70
C TYR A 67 15.59 19.44 11.46
N LEU A 68 16.80 19.35 10.90
CA LEU A 68 18.02 19.92 11.48
C LEU A 68 18.37 21.32 10.90
N ARG A 69 17.53 21.88 10.02
CA ARG A 69 17.75 23.22 9.45
C ARG A 69 17.19 24.31 10.37
N THR A 70 18.04 24.77 11.29
CA THR A 70 17.76 25.89 12.21
C THR A 70 17.12 27.09 11.50
N GLU A 71 17.70 27.55 10.38
CA GLU A 71 17.20 28.72 9.66
C GLU A 71 15.75 28.54 9.17
N ALA A 72 15.41 27.36 8.62
CA ALA A 72 14.06 27.11 8.10
C ALA A 72 13.02 27.06 9.23
N ILE A 73 13.39 26.48 10.37
CA ILE A 73 12.52 26.41 11.56
C ILE A 73 12.32 27.80 12.17
N LEU A 74 13.39 28.60 12.28
CA LEU A 74 13.30 29.98 12.79
C LEU A 74 12.45 30.86 11.87
N GLN A 75 12.61 30.76 10.56
CA GLN A 75 11.76 31.47 9.59
C GLN A 75 10.28 31.11 9.77
N ALA A 76 9.96 29.82 9.96
CA ALA A 76 8.61 29.38 10.21
C ALA A 76 8.07 29.92 11.55
N ALA A 77 8.86 29.85 12.63
CA ALA A 77 8.44 30.33 13.95
C ALA A 77 8.22 31.85 13.96
N LEU A 78 9.10 32.62 13.33
CA LEU A 78 8.99 34.07 13.17
C LEU A 78 7.74 34.47 12.38
N LYS A 79 7.44 33.75 11.29
CA LYS A 79 6.26 34.02 10.46
C LYS A 79 4.95 33.96 11.25
N TYR A 80 4.87 33.09 12.25
CA TYR A 80 3.67 32.88 13.06
C TYR A 80 3.79 33.42 14.50
N GLY A 81 4.89 34.08 14.85
CA GLY A 81 5.14 34.58 16.21
C GLY A 81 5.09 33.47 17.26
N ALA A 82 5.54 32.27 16.91
CA ALA A 82 5.31 31.07 17.70
C ALA A 82 6.49 30.73 18.62
N ALA A 83 6.20 30.36 19.87
CA ALA A 83 7.19 29.71 20.74
C ALA A 83 7.64 28.38 20.12
N VAL A 84 8.87 27.93 20.39
CA VAL A 84 9.42 26.72 19.79
C VAL A 84 9.50 25.61 20.83
N HIS A 85 8.68 24.57 20.66
CA HIS A 85 8.78 23.35 21.44
C HIS A 85 9.60 22.31 20.66
N PRO A 86 10.78 21.91 21.15
CA PRO A 86 11.66 21.03 20.37
C PRO A 86 11.32 19.53 20.52
N GLY A 87 10.51 19.14 21.51
CA GLY A 87 10.28 17.73 21.81
C GLY A 87 11.57 17.06 22.30
N TYR A 88 11.95 15.94 21.68
CA TYR A 88 13.21 15.24 21.91
C TYR A 88 13.87 14.79 20.61
N GLY A 89 15.19 14.59 20.63
CA GLY A 89 15.97 14.37 19.42
C GLY A 89 16.08 15.65 18.58
N PHE A 90 16.62 15.53 17.36
CA PHE A 90 16.88 16.67 16.48
C PHE A 90 17.63 17.82 17.17
N LEU A 91 16.98 18.96 17.35
CA LEU A 91 17.56 20.19 17.89
C LEU A 91 17.26 20.40 19.39
N SER A 92 16.65 19.43 20.07
CA SER A 92 16.19 19.58 21.46
C SER A 92 17.28 19.85 22.48
N GLU A 93 18.50 19.33 22.24
CA GLU A 93 19.68 19.55 23.09
C GLU A 93 20.76 20.34 22.35
N ASN A 94 20.37 21.11 21.33
CA ASN A 94 21.28 21.98 20.59
C ASN A 94 21.26 23.38 21.21
N ALA A 95 22.31 23.70 21.97
CA ALA A 95 22.43 24.99 22.65
C ALA A 95 22.45 26.18 21.68
N ASP A 96 23.06 26.03 20.50
CA ASP A 96 23.10 27.11 19.50
C ASP A 96 21.72 27.36 18.88
N PHE A 97 20.92 26.30 18.70
CA PHE A 97 19.54 26.44 18.27
C PHE A 97 18.68 27.14 19.33
N ALA A 98 18.76 26.69 20.59
CA ALA A 98 18.05 27.34 21.70
C ALA A 98 18.41 28.83 21.81
N ARG A 99 19.70 29.16 21.69
CA ARG A 99 20.19 30.54 21.68
C ARG A 99 19.64 31.32 20.49
N ALA A 100 19.64 30.74 19.30
CA ALA A 100 19.11 31.41 18.10
C ALA A 100 17.60 31.69 18.19
N VAL A 101 16.82 30.81 18.84
CA VAL A 101 15.40 31.04 19.14
C VAL A 101 15.23 32.21 20.11
N GLU A 102 15.97 32.23 21.22
CA GLU A 102 15.90 33.30 22.23
C GLU A 102 16.39 34.65 21.68
N ASP A 103 17.48 34.66 20.90
CA ASP A 103 18.04 35.85 20.23
C ASP A 103 17.08 36.42 19.17
N ALA A 104 16.24 35.57 18.57
CA ALA A 104 15.17 35.98 17.65
C ALA A 104 13.94 36.56 18.38
N GLY A 105 13.96 36.63 19.71
CA GLY A 105 12.84 37.13 20.51
C GLY A 105 11.68 36.16 20.62
N LEU A 106 11.92 34.86 20.47
CA LEU A 106 10.94 33.79 20.61
C LEU A 106 11.25 32.95 21.86
N ALA A 107 10.21 32.35 22.46
CA ALA A 107 10.39 31.49 23.62
C ALA A 107 10.85 30.09 23.21
N PHE A 108 12.01 29.65 23.69
CA PHE A 108 12.44 28.25 23.62
C PHE A 108 11.82 27.47 24.78
N VAL A 109 10.98 26.48 24.47
CA VAL A 109 10.25 25.70 25.48
C VAL A 109 11.14 24.56 26.00
N GLY A 110 12.12 24.90 26.83
CA GLY A 110 13.13 23.97 27.35
C GLY A 110 14.13 24.65 28.30
N PRO A 111 15.24 24.00 28.65
CA PRO A 111 16.30 24.60 29.46
C PRO A 111 16.98 25.79 28.76
N THR A 112 17.80 26.56 29.49
CA THR A 112 18.57 27.65 28.87
C THR A 112 19.73 27.11 28.02
N PRO A 113 20.22 27.87 27.00
CA PRO A 113 21.39 27.47 26.22
C PRO A 113 22.62 27.13 27.08
N GLU A 114 22.81 27.85 28.18
CA GLU A 114 23.91 27.62 29.14
C GLU A 114 23.73 26.30 29.89
N GLN A 115 22.50 25.96 30.28
CA GLN A 115 22.18 24.69 30.96
C GLN A 115 22.37 23.49 30.02
N ILE A 116 21.95 23.61 28.76
CA ILE A 116 22.19 22.60 27.72
C ILE A 116 23.71 22.40 27.54
N THR A 117 24.47 23.50 27.44
CA THR A 117 25.94 23.43 27.31
C THR A 117 26.59 22.79 28.53
N ALA A 118 26.13 23.13 29.74
CA ALA A 118 26.68 22.64 31.00
C ALA A 118 26.62 21.11 31.11
N PHE A 119 25.52 20.50 30.67
CA PHE A 119 25.32 19.05 30.70
C PHE A 119 25.67 18.32 29.39
N GLY A 120 25.86 19.03 28.28
CA GLY A 120 26.12 18.40 26.97
C GLY A 120 27.47 17.67 26.86
N ALA A 121 28.51 18.13 27.55
CA ALA A 121 29.80 17.45 27.57
C ALA A 121 29.95 16.55 28.82
N LYS A 122 30.36 15.28 28.62
CA LYS A 122 30.47 14.31 29.73
C LYS A 122 31.35 14.79 30.89
N HIS A 123 32.46 15.48 30.61
CA HIS A 123 33.37 15.93 31.65
C HIS A 123 32.80 17.09 32.49
N THR A 124 32.09 18.05 31.88
CA THR A 124 31.45 19.15 32.60
C THR A 124 30.26 18.65 33.41
N ALA A 125 29.42 17.79 32.83
CA ALA A 125 28.29 17.17 33.52
C ALA A 125 28.73 16.39 34.75
N ARG A 126 29.80 15.59 34.64
CA ARG A 126 30.37 14.85 35.77
C ARG A 126 31.00 15.76 36.83
N ALA A 127 31.64 16.86 36.42
CA ALA A 127 32.20 17.82 37.37
C ALA A 127 31.08 18.51 38.18
N LEU A 128 29.97 18.87 37.53
CA LEU A 128 28.77 19.40 38.19
C LEU A 128 28.14 18.37 39.12
N ALA A 129 27.96 17.13 38.67
CA ALA A 129 27.45 16.03 39.48
C ALA A 129 28.31 15.80 40.74
N ALA A 130 29.64 15.75 40.58
CA ALA A 130 30.56 15.60 41.70
C ALA A 130 30.52 16.79 42.66
N ALA A 131 30.42 18.02 42.15
CA ALA A 131 30.31 19.23 42.97
C ALA A 131 28.99 19.30 43.74
N ALA A 132 27.90 18.79 43.15
CA ALA A 132 26.59 18.66 43.78
C ALA A 132 26.49 17.44 44.73
N GLY A 133 27.57 16.67 44.91
CA GLY A 133 27.60 15.52 45.81
C GLY A 133 26.86 14.28 45.29
N VAL A 134 26.57 14.22 43.99
CA VAL A 134 25.92 13.07 43.36
C VAL A 134 26.89 11.87 43.36
N PRO A 135 26.46 10.66 43.74
CA PRO A 135 27.30 9.47 43.70
C PRO A 135 27.86 9.21 42.29
N MET A 136 29.18 9.07 42.18
CA MET A 136 29.87 8.86 40.89
C MET A 136 30.31 7.41 40.73
N LEU A 137 30.27 6.89 39.49
CA LEU A 137 30.75 5.56 39.19
C LEU A 137 32.27 5.49 39.40
N PRO A 138 32.81 4.46 40.10
CA PRO A 138 34.25 4.30 40.25
C PRO A 138 34.93 4.19 38.88
N GLY A 139 35.81 5.13 38.59
CA GLY A 139 36.49 5.24 37.30
C GLY A 139 37.86 5.92 37.41
N SER A 140 38.54 6.00 36.27
CA SER A 140 39.76 6.78 36.09
C SER A 140 39.45 8.17 35.50
N GLY A 141 40.46 9.05 35.51
CA GLY A 141 40.51 10.15 34.55
C GLY A 141 40.85 9.64 33.14
N LEU A 142 41.16 10.56 32.22
CA LEU A 142 41.72 10.20 30.92
C LEU A 142 43.05 9.46 31.12
N LEU A 143 43.23 8.36 30.40
CA LEU A 143 44.38 7.48 30.49
C LEU A 143 45.40 7.85 29.41
N ALA A 144 46.68 7.93 29.79
CA ALA A 144 47.76 8.29 28.87
C ALA A 144 48.43 7.08 28.20
N SER A 145 48.26 5.87 28.76
CA SER A 145 48.93 4.65 28.31
C SER A 145 48.13 3.39 28.64
N VAL A 146 48.48 2.28 27.99
CA VAL A 146 47.84 0.98 28.24
C VAL A 146 48.23 0.41 29.61
N GLU A 147 49.45 0.68 30.07
CA GLU A 147 49.93 0.30 31.40
C GLU A 147 49.12 1.01 32.49
N GLU A 148 48.81 2.30 32.28
CA GLU A 148 47.93 3.05 33.17
C GLU A 148 46.50 2.51 33.13
N ALA A 149 45.99 2.12 31.96
CA ALA A 149 44.68 1.51 31.82
C ALA A 149 44.54 0.21 32.64
N VAL A 150 45.55 -0.66 32.56
CA VAL A 150 45.60 -1.91 33.35
C VAL A 150 45.68 -1.62 34.85
N ALA A 151 46.58 -0.72 35.27
CA ALA A 151 46.71 -0.35 36.68
C ALA A 151 45.41 0.25 37.25
N GLN A 152 44.70 1.06 36.47
CA GLN A 152 43.41 1.61 36.86
C GLN A 152 42.32 0.54 36.89
N ALA A 153 42.30 -0.40 35.93
CA ALA A 153 41.37 -1.52 35.91
C ALA A 153 41.53 -2.41 37.15
N GLU A 154 42.76 -2.72 37.55
CA GLU A 154 43.05 -3.49 38.77
C GLU A 154 42.64 -2.72 40.04
N ARG A 155 42.91 -1.40 40.10
CA ARG A 155 42.50 -0.54 41.23
C ARG A 155 40.98 -0.47 41.37
N ILE A 156 40.26 -0.34 40.26
CA ILE A 156 38.78 -0.25 40.24
C ILE A 156 38.14 -1.62 40.53
N GLY A 157 38.81 -2.69 40.10
CA GLY A 157 38.35 -4.08 40.18
C GLY A 157 37.66 -4.51 38.88
N LEU A 158 38.14 -5.60 38.29
CA LEU A 158 37.55 -6.24 37.10
C LEU A 158 36.22 -6.93 37.44
N PRO A 159 35.28 -7.04 36.48
CA PRO A 159 35.36 -6.50 35.12
C PRO A 159 35.17 -4.98 35.06
N VAL A 160 35.77 -4.36 34.05
CA VAL A 160 35.68 -2.91 33.77
C VAL A 160 35.17 -2.65 32.36
N MET A 161 34.69 -1.44 32.11
CA MET A 161 34.34 -0.94 30.79
C MET A 161 35.36 0.12 30.39
N LEU A 162 36.09 -0.13 29.31
CA LEU A 162 36.92 0.86 28.66
C LEU A 162 36.05 1.74 27.76
N LYS A 163 36.18 3.07 27.81
CA LYS A 163 35.30 4.01 27.10
C LYS A 163 36.07 5.18 26.49
N ALA A 164 35.68 5.58 25.29
CA ALA A 164 36.15 6.80 24.65
C ALA A 164 35.53 8.07 25.28
N SER A 165 36.32 9.15 25.41
CA SER A 165 35.87 10.43 25.97
C SER A 165 34.81 11.13 25.12
N GLY A 166 34.83 10.92 23.80
CA GLY A 166 33.88 11.53 22.85
C GLY A 166 32.75 10.61 22.39
N GLY A 167 32.69 9.36 22.86
CA GLY A 167 31.76 8.36 22.34
C GLY A 167 30.33 8.45 22.88
N GLY A 168 29.34 8.49 21.99
CA GLY A 168 27.91 8.32 22.29
C GLY A 168 27.34 7.03 21.67
N GLY A 169 26.23 6.50 22.21
CA GLY A 169 25.46 5.42 21.59
C GLY A 169 26.16 4.05 21.48
N GLY A 170 27.04 3.69 22.43
CA GLY A 170 27.67 2.36 22.44
C GLY A 170 28.94 2.23 21.58
N ILE A 171 29.30 3.25 20.78
CA ILE A 171 30.47 3.22 19.88
C ILE A 171 31.72 3.68 20.66
N GLY A 172 32.79 2.90 20.60
CA GLY A 172 34.04 3.21 21.29
C GLY A 172 34.03 2.81 22.77
N MET A 173 33.46 1.66 23.09
CA MET A 173 33.57 1.03 24.41
C MET A 173 33.84 -0.47 24.30
N ALA A 174 34.48 -1.04 25.32
CA ALA A 174 34.79 -2.46 25.38
C ALA A 174 34.72 -2.97 26.83
N VAL A 175 34.00 -4.07 27.03
CA VAL A 175 34.02 -4.80 28.29
C VAL A 175 35.34 -5.54 28.39
N CYS A 176 36.03 -5.37 29.51
CA CYS A 176 37.29 -6.04 29.80
C CYS A 176 37.13 -6.78 31.14
N THR A 177 37.17 -8.10 31.09
CA THR A 177 37.08 -9.01 32.22
C THR A 177 38.45 -9.43 32.75
N THR A 178 39.49 -9.27 31.93
CA THR A 178 40.88 -9.56 32.27
C THR A 178 41.79 -8.37 31.94
N PRO A 179 43.00 -8.28 32.52
CA PRO A 179 44.00 -7.29 32.13
C PRO A 179 44.39 -7.37 30.65
N ASP A 180 44.50 -8.58 30.09
CA ASP A 180 44.86 -8.78 28.67
C ASP A 180 43.79 -8.20 27.74
N GLU A 181 42.51 -8.36 28.08
CA GLU A 181 41.41 -7.72 27.34
C GLU A 181 41.46 -6.19 27.41
N VAL A 182 41.93 -5.61 28.54
CA VAL A 182 42.16 -4.15 28.65
C VAL A 182 43.25 -3.71 27.66
N VAL A 183 44.33 -4.50 27.54
CA VAL A 183 45.42 -4.23 26.60
C VAL A 183 44.93 -4.25 25.16
N GLU A 184 44.21 -5.31 24.77
CA GLU A 184 43.66 -5.44 23.42
C GLU A 184 42.62 -4.36 23.09
N ALA A 185 41.79 -3.99 24.08
CA ALA A 185 40.74 -3.00 23.90
C ALA A 185 41.28 -1.57 23.78
N PHE A 186 42.36 -1.23 24.47
CA PHE A 186 42.85 0.16 24.55
C PHE A 186 43.16 0.77 23.19
N GLU A 187 43.97 0.07 22.39
CA GLU A 187 44.31 0.49 21.03
C GLU A 187 43.09 0.51 20.10
N ARG A 188 42.23 -0.53 20.20
CA ARG A 188 41.04 -0.66 19.36
C ARG A 188 40.03 0.46 19.61
N VAL A 189 39.72 0.73 20.88
CA VAL A 189 38.79 1.79 21.31
C VAL A 189 39.38 3.17 20.99
N GLY A 190 40.67 3.40 21.24
CA GLY A 190 41.35 4.65 20.91
C GLY A 190 41.31 4.96 19.41
N ARG A 191 41.57 3.98 18.54
CA ARG A 191 41.45 4.13 17.08
C ARG A 191 40.01 4.42 16.64
N LEU A 192 39.05 3.67 17.19
CA LEU A 192 37.63 3.87 16.88
C LEU A 192 37.17 5.28 17.31
N ALA A 193 37.67 5.76 18.44
CA ALA A 193 37.35 7.07 18.97
C ALA A 193 37.92 8.21 18.12
N ALA A 194 39.18 8.09 17.70
CA ALA A 194 39.82 9.07 16.83
C ALA A 194 39.12 9.16 15.47
N ALA A 195 38.74 8.01 14.89
CA ALA A 195 38.05 7.96 13.60
C ALA A 195 36.63 8.56 13.64
N ASN A 196 35.88 8.34 14.72
CA ASN A 196 34.47 8.75 14.80
C ASN A 196 34.24 10.08 15.53
N PHE A 197 35.12 10.49 16.44
CA PHE A 197 34.91 11.63 17.35
C PHE A 197 36.08 12.61 17.39
N GLY A 198 37.09 12.45 16.52
CA GLY A 198 38.23 13.36 16.40
C GLY A 198 39.20 13.36 17.59
N THR A 199 38.94 12.57 18.64
CA THR A 199 39.80 12.43 19.82
C THR A 199 39.99 10.96 20.17
N GLY A 200 41.23 10.52 20.38
CA GLY A 200 41.57 9.15 20.78
C GLY A 200 41.60 8.91 22.29
N ALA A 201 41.08 9.85 23.09
CA ALA A 201 41.19 9.82 24.54
C ALA A 201 40.26 8.76 25.15
N VAL A 202 40.80 7.94 26.07
CA VAL A 202 40.11 6.78 26.65
C VAL A 202 40.17 6.86 28.18
N PHE A 203 39.15 6.33 28.86
CA PHE A 203 39.10 6.15 30.31
C PHE A 203 38.49 4.79 30.67
N VAL A 204 38.65 4.35 31.92
CA VAL A 204 38.10 3.08 32.41
C VAL A 204 37.13 3.32 33.57
N GLU A 205 36.01 2.60 33.56
CA GLU A 205 35.02 2.61 34.63
C GLU A 205 34.67 1.20 35.08
N ARG A 206 34.19 1.05 36.31
CA ARG A 206 33.65 -0.22 36.78
C ARG A 206 32.51 -0.66 35.87
N LEU A 207 32.50 -1.94 35.49
CA LEU A 207 31.34 -2.55 34.86
C LEU A 207 30.35 -2.98 35.94
N VAL A 208 29.10 -2.52 35.86
CA VAL A 208 28.01 -2.98 36.71
C VAL A 208 27.24 -4.08 35.99
N ARG A 209 27.15 -5.27 36.59
CA ARG A 209 26.33 -6.40 36.10
C ARG A 209 25.81 -7.23 37.29
N PRO A 210 24.50 -7.55 37.35
CA PRO A 210 23.43 -6.99 36.51
C PRO A 210 23.28 -5.48 36.77
N ALA A 211 23.17 -4.68 35.71
CA ALA A 211 22.93 -3.23 35.83
C ALA A 211 21.48 -2.91 35.50
N ARG A 212 20.86 -2.09 36.35
CA ARG A 212 19.61 -1.41 36.07
C ARG A 212 19.89 0.04 35.66
N HIS A 213 19.05 0.58 34.80
CA HIS A 213 19.04 1.97 34.42
C HIS A 213 17.85 2.62 35.11
N VAL A 214 18.11 3.46 36.10
CA VAL A 214 17.07 4.16 36.88
C VAL A 214 17.26 5.65 36.70
N GLU A 215 16.20 6.38 36.45
CA GLU A 215 16.25 7.81 36.17
C GLU A 215 15.17 8.55 36.96
N VAL A 216 15.38 9.84 37.25
CA VAL A 216 14.47 10.66 38.04
C VAL A 216 13.93 11.80 37.19
N GLN A 217 12.61 11.93 37.09
CA GLN A 217 11.96 13.04 36.40
C GLN A 217 11.86 14.26 37.31
N LEU A 218 12.32 15.40 36.80
CA LEU A 218 12.25 16.67 37.48
C LEU A 218 11.66 17.77 36.60
N PHE A 219 11.22 18.85 37.22
CA PHE A 219 10.79 20.07 36.55
C PHE A 219 11.28 21.29 37.32
N GLY A 220 12.05 22.16 36.67
CA GLY A 220 12.60 23.37 37.28
C GLY A 220 11.93 24.63 36.75
N ASP A 221 11.81 25.66 37.59
CA ASP A 221 11.23 26.95 37.18
C ASP A 221 12.23 27.93 36.55
N GLY A 222 13.53 27.59 36.54
CA GLY A 222 14.59 28.48 36.09
C GLY A 222 15.13 29.45 37.16
N ASP A 223 14.46 29.52 38.32
CA ASP A 223 14.80 30.41 39.45
C ASP A 223 15.33 29.62 40.67
N GLY A 224 15.60 28.32 40.49
CA GLY A 224 16.22 27.45 41.48
C GLY A 224 15.26 26.53 42.24
N ARG A 225 13.94 26.62 42.01
CA ARG A 225 13.00 25.62 42.56
C ARG A 225 12.88 24.44 41.62
N ILE A 226 12.97 23.24 42.18
CA ILE A 226 12.92 21.98 41.44
C ILE A 226 11.83 21.09 42.03
N ALA A 227 10.86 20.70 41.21
CA ALA A 227 9.91 19.64 41.52
C ALA A 227 10.53 18.29 41.18
N VAL A 228 10.41 17.32 42.10
CA VAL A 228 10.83 15.93 41.89
C VAL A 228 9.57 15.06 41.80
N PHE A 229 9.26 14.52 40.63
CA PHE A 229 8.06 13.67 40.50
C PHE A 229 8.32 12.26 40.99
N GLY A 230 9.30 11.57 40.40
CA GLY A 230 9.66 10.20 40.82
C GLY A 230 10.63 9.50 39.87
N ASP A 231 10.94 8.26 40.22
CA ASP A 231 11.84 7.37 39.50
C ASP A 231 11.14 6.56 38.40
N ARG A 232 11.87 6.33 37.30
CA ARG A 232 11.53 5.38 36.23
C ARG A 232 12.63 4.33 36.10
N ASP A 233 12.26 3.09 35.84
CA ASP A 233 13.18 2.05 35.40
C ASP A 233 13.15 1.93 33.89
N CYS A 234 14.31 2.11 33.26
CA CYS A 234 14.48 2.02 31.81
C CYS A 234 15.46 0.90 31.45
N SER A 235 15.55 -0.15 32.26
CA SER A 235 16.60 -1.17 32.14
C SER A 235 16.41 -2.10 30.94
N LEU A 236 15.19 -2.27 30.43
CA LEU A 236 14.94 -3.09 29.24
C LEU A 236 15.38 -2.33 27.98
N GLN A 237 16.66 -2.49 27.67
CA GLN A 237 17.33 -1.85 26.54
C GLN A 237 17.98 -2.89 25.64
N ARG A 238 18.10 -2.56 24.36
CA ARG A 238 18.81 -3.37 23.37
C ARG A 238 19.84 -2.51 22.66
N ARG A 239 21.12 -2.88 22.74
CA ARG A 239 22.22 -2.05 22.21
C ARG A 239 22.10 -0.57 22.68
N ASN A 240 21.75 -0.39 23.95
CA ASN A 240 21.52 0.91 24.59
C ASN A 240 20.29 1.71 24.10
N GLN A 241 19.38 1.11 23.33
CA GLN A 241 18.09 1.69 22.97
C GLN A 241 17.01 1.17 23.90
N LYS A 242 16.29 2.07 24.58
CA LYS A 242 15.22 1.72 25.53
C LYS A 242 14.00 1.17 24.77
N VAL A 243 13.37 0.13 25.31
CA VAL A 243 12.26 -0.62 24.67
C VAL A 243 11.03 -0.69 25.57
N ILE A 244 11.24 -0.97 26.87
CA ILE A 244 10.19 -0.96 27.90
C ILE A 244 10.68 -0.15 29.09
N GLU A 245 9.81 0.72 29.59
CA GLU A 245 10.06 1.58 30.74
C GLU A 245 8.89 1.51 31.72
N GLU A 246 9.14 1.67 33.01
CA GLU A 246 8.08 1.62 34.02
C GLU A 246 8.29 2.62 35.16
N ALA A 247 7.18 3.07 35.74
CA ALA A 247 7.16 3.95 36.90
C ALA A 247 6.14 3.46 37.94
N PRO A 248 6.47 3.48 39.25
CA PRO A 248 7.81 3.70 39.82
C PRO A 248 8.81 2.57 39.51
N ALA A 249 10.12 2.74 39.75
CA ALA A 249 11.09 1.67 39.54
C ALA A 249 10.84 0.51 40.53
N PRO A 250 10.73 -0.75 40.05
CA PRO A 250 10.38 -1.88 40.90
C PRO A 250 11.54 -2.29 41.81
N GLY A 251 11.26 -2.80 43.00
CA GLY A 251 12.29 -3.38 43.88
C GLY A 251 13.43 -2.45 44.25
N LEU A 252 13.22 -1.13 44.22
CA LEU A 252 14.20 -0.14 44.65
C LEU A 252 14.08 0.10 46.16
N PRO A 253 15.12 -0.15 46.98
CA PRO A 253 15.07 0.13 48.41
C PRO A 253 14.84 1.63 48.68
N GLU A 254 14.07 1.94 49.71
CA GLU A 254 13.64 3.33 49.96
C GLU A 254 14.83 4.28 50.17
N HIS A 255 15.88 3.85 50.86
CA HIS A 255 17.07 4.66 51.07
C HIS A 255 17.83 4.97 49.76
N VAL A 256 17.74 4.09 48.75
CA VAL A 256 18.31 4.34 47.41
C VAL A 256 17.41 5.33 46.67
N ARG A 257 16.09 5.16 46.71
CA ARG A 257 15.13 6.10 46.10
C ARG A 257 15.31 7.52 46.65
N GLU A 258 15.36 7.68 47.97
CA GLU A 258 15.62 8.96 48.63
C GLU A 258 16.97 9.57 48.20
N LEU A 259 18.01 8.73 48.07
CA LEU A 259 19.32 9.16 47.57
C LEU A 259 19.24 9.65 46.13
N LEU A 260 18.55 8.92 45.23
CA LEU A 260 18.37 9.30 43.83
C LEU A 260 17.61 10.62 43.71
N HIS A 261 16.47 10.74 44.40
CA HIS A 261 15.62 11.94 44.37
C HIS A 261 16.35 13.18 44.88
N ARG A 262 17.02 13.06 46.04
CA ARG A 262 17.81 14.16 46.61
C ARG A 262 18.98 14.54 45.69
N SER A 263 19.73 13.56 45.20
CA SER A 263 20.89 13.84 44.33
C SER A 263 20.47 14.50 43.02
N ALA A 264 19.36 14.07 42.43
CA ALA A 264 18.82 14.65 41.21
C ALA A 264 18.31 16.08 41.44
N HIS A 265 17.60 16.32 42.55
CA HIS A 265 17.16 17.65 42.98
C HIS A 265 18.36 18.59 43.13
N ASP A 266 19.35 18.22 43.94
CA ASP A 266 20.48 19.08 44.29
C ASP A 266 21.32 19.42 43.06
N LEU A 267 21.49 18.46 42.13
CA LEU A 267 22.18 18.70 40.86
C LEU A 267 21.46 19.76 40.00
N LEU A 268 20.16 19.62 39.76
CA LEU A 268 19.43 20.58 38.94
C LEU A 268 19.24 21.93 39.63
N ALA A 269 19.06 21.96 40.95
CA ALA A 269 18.98 23.18 41.74
C ALA A 269 20.29 23.98 41.68
N SER A 270 21.45 23.30 41.65
CA SER A 270 22.77 23.94 41.60
C SER A 270 23.01 24.81 40.37
N VAL A 271 22.24 24.60 39.29
CA VAL A 271 22.33 25.35 38.03
C VAL A 271 21.06 26.15 37.70
N GLY A 272 20.12 26.24 38.65
CA GLY A 272 18.83 26.91 38.46
C GLY A 272 18.05 26.35 37.27
N TYR A 273 18.02 25.02 37.13
CA TYR A 273 17.51 24.36 35.92
C TYR A 273 16.09 24.82 35.53
N ARG A 274 15.82 25.00 34.22
CA ARG A 274 14.53 25.44 33.67
C ARG A 274 13.85 24.30 32.89
N SER A 275 12.52 24.18 33.04
CA SER A 275 11.67 23.23 32.32
C SER A 275 11.89 21.76 32.74
N ALA A 276 11.47 20.81 31.90
CA ALA A 276 11.63 19.37 32.14
C ALA A 276 13.09 18.92 31.98
N GLY A 277 13.54 18.04 32.87
CA GLY A 277 14.85 17.40 32.81
C GLY A 277 14.86 16.06 33.51
N THR A 278 15.82 15.20 33.15
CA THR A 278 15.95 13.88 33.78
C THR A 278 17.40 13.61 34.14
N VAL A 279 17.61 13.15 35.37
CA VAL A 279 18.92 12.70 35.86
C VAL A 279 18.93 11.18 35.84
N GLU A 280 19.85 10.58 35.07
CA GLU A 280 19.96 9.15 34.88
C GLU A 280 21.06 8.54 35.76
N PHE A 281 20.82 7.31 36.22
CA PHE A 281 21.72 6.56 37.08
C PHE A 281 21.88 5.11 36.61
N VAL A 282 23.09 4.58 36.75
CA VAL A 282 23.35 3.15 36.73
C VAL A 282 23.18 2.63 38.16
N TYR A 283 22.32 1.62 38.34
CA TYR A 283 22.03 1.01 39.63
C TYR A 283 22.52 -0.44 39.67
N ASP A 284 23.32 -0.77 40.70
CA ASP A 284 23.72 -2.13 41.07
C ASP A 284 22.74 -2.66 42.13
N PRO A 285 21.79 -3.55 41.77
CA PRO A 285 20.80 -4.07 42.70
C PRO A 285 21.38 -5.05 43.73
N VAL A 286 22.61 -5.55 43.53
CA VAL A 286 23.27 -6.46 44.47
C VAL A 286 23.97 -5.67 45.57
N ARG A 287 24.60 -4.55 45.22
CA ARG A 287 25.32 -3.69 46.16
C ARG A 287 24.47 -2.55 46.71
N GLU A 288 23.26 -2.36 46.16
CA GLU A 288 22.38 -1.22 46.44
C GLU A 288 23.10 0.13 46.19
N GLN A 289 23.90 0.19 45.11
CA GLN A 289 24.71 1.35 44.76
C GLN A 289 24.23 1.97 43.46
N ALA A 290 23.81 3.24 43.51
CA ALA A 290 23.52 4.04 42.33
C ALA A 290 24.68 4.96 41.99
N SER A 291 24.86 5.26 40.71
CA SER A 291 25.91 6.15 40.22
C SER A 291 25.40 6.98 39.05
N PHE A 292 25.73 8.27 39.04
CA PHE A 292 25.38 9.22 37.98
C PHE A 292 25.83 8.71 36.61
N LEU A 293 24.91 8.79 35.65
CA LEU A 293 25.16 8.50 34.24
C LEU A 293 25.21 9.79 33.43
N GLU A 294 24.09 10.50 33.33
CA GLU A 294 23.96 11.76 32.60
C GLU A 294 22.72 12.57 33.01
N VAL A 295 22.61 13.79 32.48
CA VAL A 295 21.39 14.60 32.55
C VAL A 295 20.88 14.80 31.12
N ASN A 296 19.65 14.39 30.87
CA ASN A 296 18.96 14.72 29.62
C ASN A 296 18.33 16.09 29.79
N THR A 297 18.76 17.06 28.98
CA THR A 297 18.36 18.47 29.06
C THR A 297 17.07 18.76 28.29
N ARG A 298 16.09 17.86 28.41
CA ARG A 298 14.86 17.85 27.62
C ARG A 298 13.81 16.92 28.23
N LEU A 299 12.61 16.92 27.65
CA LEU A 299 11.63 15.86 27.83
C LEU A 299 12.17 14.53 27.25
N GLN A 300 11.75 13.41 27.81
CA GLN A 300 12.10 12.07 27.31
C GLN A 300 10.88 11.34 26.71
N VAL A 301 11.15 10.25 25.99
CA VAL A 301 10.13 9.48 25.28
C VAL A 301 9.15 8.88 26.28
N GLU A 302 9.69 8.31 27.34
CA GLU A 302 9.07 7.61 28.48
C GLU A 302 8.41 8.53 29.51
N HIS A 303 8.29 9.83 29.23
CA HIS A 303 7.57 10.74 30.12
C HIS A 303 6.10 10.33 30.43
N PRO A 304 5.35 9.63 29.55
CA PRO A 304 3.97 9.24 29.84
C PRO A 304 3.82 8.37 31.08
N VAL A 305 4.74 7.45 31.40
CA VAL A 305 4.60 6.65 32.64
C VAL A 305 4.63 7.53 33.89
N THR A 306 5.36 8.65 33.86
CA THR A 306 5.31 9.64 34.95
C THR A 306 3.98 10.40 34.94
N GLU A 307 3.48 10.80 33.77
CA GLU A 307 2.18 11.50 33.67
C GLU A 307 1.04 10.67 34.25
N GLU A 308 0.99 9.38 33.94
CA GLU A 308 -0.06 8.47 34.38
C GLU A 308 0.00 8.21 35.90
N VAL A 309 1.21 8.06 36.46
CA VAL A 309 1.40 7.77 37.89
C VAL A 309 1.17 8.98 38.78
N PHE A 310 1.50 10.19 38.31
CA PHE A 310 1.45 11.41 39.11
C PHE A 310 0.32 12.37 38.71
N GLY A 311 -0.43 12.07 37.65
CA GLY A 311 -1.57 12.89 37.20
C GLY A 311 -1.14 14.27 36.68
N VAL A 312 0.01 14.34 36.00
CA VAL A 312 0.60 15.59 35.51
C VAL A 312 0.71 15.61 33.99
N ASP A 313 0.55 16.79 33.38
CA ASP A 313 0.86 17.00 31.96
C ASP A 313 2.17 17.80 31.86
N LEU A 314 3.27 17.10 31.60
CA LEU A 314 4.60 17.69 31.60
C LEU A 314 4.77 18.70 30.46
N VAL A 315 4.21 18.42 29.28
CA VAL A 315 4.25 19.37 28.15
C VAL A 315 3.47 20.65 28.49
N ALA A 316 2.30 20.54 29.13
CA ALA A 316 1.54 21.71 29.55
C ALA A 316 2.31 22.55 30.58
N LEU A 317 3.05 21.92 31.50
CA LEU A 317 3.94 22.63 32.43
C LEU A 317 5.06 23.37 31.69
N MET A 318 5.71 22.72 30.72
CA MET A 318 6.75 23.35 29.89
C MET A 318 6.21 24.58 29.16
N LEU A 319 5.03 24.48 28.55
CA LEU A 319 4.37 25.57 27.82
C LEU A 319 3.94 26.72 28.75
N ARG A 320 3.37 26.41 29.93
CA ARG A 320 3.00 27.43 30.93
C ARG A 320 4.23 28.19 31.44
N LEU A 321 5.31 27.48 31.76
CA LEU A 321 6.55 28.12 32.19
C LEU A 321 7.11 29.05 31.12
N ALA A 322 7.12 28.62 29.85
CA ALA A 322 7.60 29.44 28.75
C ALA A 322 6.76 30.70 28.52
N ARG A 323 5.43 30.61 28.68
CA ARG A 323 4.48 31.71 28.42
C ARG A 323 4.38 32.69 29.59
N ASP A 324 4.26 32.14 30.80
CA ASP A 324 3.83 32.86 32.00
C ASP A 324 4.96 33.00 33.04
N GLY A 325 6.14 32.42 32.78
CA GLY A 325 7.27 32.36 33.71
C GLY A 325 6.97 31.50 34.94
N ALA A 326 7.81 31.61 35.97
CA ALA A 326 7.63 30.89 37.23
C ALA A 326 6.28 31.17 37.92
N ALA A 327 5.66 32.33 37.64
CA ALA A 327 4.34 32.71 38.14
C ALA A 327 3.18 31.91 37.53
N GLY A 328 3.39 31.27 36.37
CA GLY A 328 2.41 30.39 35.73
C GLY A 328 2.37 28.97 36.30
N LEU A 329 3.25 28.65 37.26
CA LEU A 329 3.32 27.36 37.93
C LEU A 329 2.64 27.45 39.30
N GLU A 330 1.86 26.44 39.64
CA GLU A 330 1.23 26.36 40.96
C GLU A 330 2.25 26.00 42.04
N GLU A 331 2.12 26.57 43.23
CA GLU A 331 3.02 26.27 44.36
C GLU A 331 2.99 24.79 44.78
N SER A 332 1.84 24.15 44.59
CA SER A 332 1.62 22.71 44.82
C SER A 332 2.59 21.83 44.02
N LEU A 333 3.09 22.32 42.88
CA LEU A 333 4.03 21.60 42.01
C LEU A 333 5.35 21.28 42.72
N PHE A 334 5.81 22.12 43.64
CA PHE A 334 7.09 21.95 44.35
C PHE A 334 6.94 21.21 45.68
N GLY A 335 5.75 20.66 45.94
CA GLY A 335 5.50 19.78 47.08
C GLY A 335 5.98 18.34 46.85
N ALA A 336 5.71 17.47 47.84
CA ALA A 336 5.96 16.04 47.71
C ALA A 336 4.91 15.39 46.80
N HIS A 337 5.37 14.66 45.78
CA HIS A 337 4.52 13.88 44.88
C HIS A 337 4.51 12.41 45.31
N LEU A 338 3.32 11.85 45.46
CA LEU A 338 3.16 10.43 45.79
C LEU A 338 2.64 9.69 44.56
N PRO A 339 3.23 8.55 44.19
CA PRO A 339 2.78 7.78 43.03
C PRO A 339 1.39 7.18 43.29
N VAL A 340 0.51 7.26 42.31
CA VAL A 340 -0.81 6.63 42.32
C VAL A 340 -0.82 5.49 41.29
N GLY A 341 -0.70 4.26 41.77
CA GLY A 341 -0.64 3.06 40.92
C GLY A 341 0.73 2.85 40.28
N HIS A 342 0.73 2.23 39.10
CA HIS A 342 1.91 1.87 38.32
C HIS A 342 1.61 2.02 36.82
N ALA A 343 2.60 2.43 36.04
CA ALA A 343 2.50 2.51 34.58
C ALA A 343 3.71 1.84 33.92
N VAL A 344 3.48 1.16 32.81
CA VAL A 344 4.52 0.52 31.98
C VAL A 344 4.30 0.92 30.54
N GLU A 345 5.35 1.44 29.89
CA GLU A 345 5.37 1.81 28.48
C GLU A 345 6.16 0.77 27.67
N ALA A 346 5.65 0.46 26.47
CA ALA A 346 6.34 -0.33 25.46
C ALA A 346 6.42 0.45 24.15
N ARG A 347 7.61 0.50 23.54
CA ARG A 347 7.86 1.19 22.27
C ARG A 347 7.70 0.25 21.08
N VAL A 348 6.66 0.49 20.29
CA VAL A 348 6.41 -0.20 19.03
C VAL A 348 7.31 0.40 17.95
N TYR A 349 8.22 -0.41 17.42
CA TYR A 349 9.16 -0.05 16.35
C TYR A 349 8.89 -0.83 15.07
N ALA A 350 9.12 -0.18 13.93
CA ALA A 350 9.28 -0.78 12.62
C ALA A 350 10.65 -1.46 12.52
N GLU A 351 10.81 -2.58 13.21
CA GLU A 351 12.05 -3.32 13.34
C GLU A 351 11.82 -4.82 13.18
N ASP A 352 12.85 -5.50 12.64
CA ASP A 352 13.13 -6.92 12.44
C ASP A 352 13.60 -7.77 13.64
N PRO A 353 12.85 -8.21 14.69
CA PRO A 353 13.48 -8.93 15.81
C PRO A 353 14.18 -10.23 15.41
N GLY A 354 13.65 -10.93 14.40
CA GLY A 354 14.23 -12.15 13.84
C GLY A 354 15.49 -11.90 13.00
N LYS A 355 15.73 -10.66 12.56
CA LYS A 355 16.92 -10.24 11.80
C LYS A 355 17.78 -9.24 12.57
N GLY A 356 17.82 -9.34 13.90
CA GLY A 356 18.68 -8.49 14.72
C GLY A 356 18.20 -7.03 14.80
N ASN A 357 16.89 -6.81 14.71
CA ASN A 357 16.19 -5.52 14.61
C ASN A 357 16.73 -4.61 13.52
N LEU A 358 16.90 -5.15 12.31
CA LEU A 358 17.05 -4.28 11.16
C LEU A 358 15.80 -3.41 11.02
N PRO A 359 15.92 -2.10 10.75
CA PRO A 359 14.77 -1.26 10.45
C PRO A 359 13.95 -1.83 9.28
N SER A 360 12.63 -1.82 9.41
CA SER A 360 11.69 -2.30 8.41
C SER A 360 11.01 -1.10 7.75
N SER A 361 11.44 -0.76 6.53
CA SER A 361 10.80 0.28 5.72
C SER A 361 9.75 -0.30 4.78
N GLY A 362 8.77 0.51 4.39
CA GLY A 362 7.76 0.13 3.41
C GLY A 362 6.37 0.68 3.69
N LEU A 363 5.44 0.32 2.81
CA LEU A 363 4.03 0.71 2.90
C LEU A 363 3.34 -0.04 4.04
N VAL A 364 2.77 0.71 4.98
CA VAL A 364 1.89 0.18 6.02
C VAL A 364 0.50 -0.05 5.45
N THR A 365 0.04 -1.28 5.44
CA THR A 365 -1.27 -1.66 4.89
C THR A 365 -2.38 -1.70 5.94
N ALA A 366 -2.02 -1.84 7.21
CA ALA A 366 -2.90 -1.66 8.35
C ALA A 366 -2.10 -1.20 9.57
N ALA A 367 -2.72 -0.34 10.38
CA ALA A 367 -2.19 0.16 11.63
C ALA A 367 -3.35 0.29 12.62
N VAL A 368 -3.43 -0.64 13.55
CA VAL A 368 -4.46 -0.72 14.59
C VAL A 368 -3.77 -0.74 15.93
N LEU A 369 -4.06 0.26 16.76
CA LEU A 369 -3.62 0.35 18.14
C LEU A 369 -4.84 0.76 18.98
N PRO A 370 -4.90 0.44 20.28
CA PRO A 370 -5.99 0.92 21.14
C PRO A 370 -6.16 2.44 21.05
N GLY A 371 -7.36 2.91 20.65
CA GLY A 371 -7.65 4.33 20.42
C GLY A 371 -7.18 4.90 19.07
N PHE A 372 -6.49 4.11 18.23
CA PHE A 372 -6.06 4.48 16.88
C PHE A 372 -6.44 3.37 15.88
N GLY A 373 -7.51 3.57 15.13
CA GLY A 373 -8.04 2.54 14.22
C GLY A 373 -8.85 1.44 14.93
N ALA A 374 -8.84 1.41 16.27
CA ALA A 374 -9.72 0.60 17.11
C ALA A 374 -10.26 1.40 18.29
N ALA A 375 -11.28 0.86 18.97
CA ALA A 375 -11.78 1.42 20.22
C ALA A 375 -10.66 1.54 21.26
N ALA A 376 -10.74 2.57 22.09
CA ALA A 376 -9.84 2.70 23.24
C ALA A 376 -10.10 1.56 24.24
N LEU A 377 -9.04 1.08 24.89
CA LEU A 377 -9.11 0.11 25.97
C LEU A 377 -8.91 0.82 27.31
N SER A 378 -9.67 0.40 28.33
CA SER A 378 -9.57 0.98 29.67
C SER A 378 -8.17 0.76 30.25
N GLY A 379 -7.55 1.80 30.77
CA GLY A 379 -6.20 1.73 31.36
C GLY A 379 -5.06 1.66 30.33
N VAL A 380 -5.36 1.70 29.03
CA VAL A 380 -4.35 1.77 27.97
C VAL A 380 -4.32 3.17 27.36
N ARG A 381 -3.17 3.83 27.44
CA ARG A 381 -2.86 5.04 26.68
C ARG A 381 -1.96 4.67 25.50
N VAL A 382 -2.20 5.29 24.35
CA VAL A 382 -1.31 5.16 23.19
C VAL A 382 -0.91 6.55 22.71
N ASP A 383 0.38 6.76 22.51
CA ASP A 383 0.93 7.94 21.85
C ASP A 383 1.69 7.44 20.59
N GLY A 384 1.09 7.56 19.40
CA GLY A 384 1.69 7.07 18.14
C GLY A 384 1.40 7.97 16.94
N TRP A 385 1.93 7.66 15.76
CA TRP A 385 1.77 8.47 14.54
C TRP A 385 1.52 7.69 13.25
N ILE A 386 1.55 6.35 13.30
CA ILE A 386 1.42 5.54 12.09
C ILE A 386 -0.05 5.27 11.71
N GLU A 387 -0.33 5.24 10.41
CA GLU A 387 -1.64 4.92 9.84
C GLU A 387 -1.47 4.08 8.56
N ALA A 388 -2.54 3.40 8.13
CA ALA A 388 -2.55 2.72 6.84
C ALA A 388 -2.32 3.70 5.67
N GLY A 389 -1.56 3.28 4.67
CA GLY A 389 -1.17 4.08 3.52
C GLY A 389 0.04 4.97 3.72
N MET A 390 0.64 4.96 4.90
CA MET A 390 1.91 5.62 5.16
C MET A 390 3.09 4.74 4.76
N GLU A 391 4.18 5.35 4.32
CA GLU A 391 5.44 4.66 4.08
C GLU A 391 6.40 4.95 5.23
N VAL A 392 6.84 3.89 5.92
CA VAL A 392 7.91 4.02 6.92
C VAL A 392 9.23 4.13 6.18
N SER A 393 9.81 5.32 6.22
CA SER A 393 11.07 5.63 5.53
C SER A 393 12.31 5.23 6.35
N PRO A 394 13.48 5.06 5.72
CA PRO A 394 14.74 4.86 6.42
C PRO A 394 15.42 6.16 6.91
N PHE A 395 14.78 7.34 6.72
CA PHE A 395 15.42 8.63 6.98
C PHE A 395 15.43 9.05 8.46
N TYR A 396 14.56 8.45 9.27
CA TYR A 396 14.30 8.84 10.66
C TYR A 396 14.35 7.63 11.60
N ASP A 397 13.95 7.84 12.86
CA ASP A 397 13.77 6.75 13.79
C ASP A 397 12.60 5.83 13.38
N PRO A 398 12.70 4.52 13.67
CA PRO A 398 11.66 3.56 13.31
C PRO A 398 10.51 3.47 14.32
N MET A 399 10.39 4.36 15.31
CA MET A 399 9.33 4.26 16.33
C MET A 399 7.99 4.60 15.69
N LEU A 400 6.98 3.77 15.92
CA LEU A 400 5.63 3.92 15.38
C LEU A 400 4.65 4.45 16.43
N ALA A 401 4.78 3.93 17.66
CA ALA A 401 3.91 4.24 18.77
C ALA A 401 4.51 3.84 20.11
N LYS A 402 3.94 4.38 21.17
CA LYS A 402 4.14 4.00 22.57
C LYS A 402 2.83 3.49 23.12
N VAL A 403 2.82 2.29 23.68
CA VAL A 403 1.65 1.69 24.33
C VAL A 403 1.92 1.67 25.83
N ILE A 404 1.06 2.32 26.60
CA ILE A 404 1.23 2.53 28.04
C ILE A 404 0.08 1.84 28.77
N GLY A 405 0.39 0.83 29.57
CA GLY A 405 -0.55 0.16 30.45
C GLY A 405 -0.48 0.70 31.87
N CYS A 406 -1.64 1.03 32.44
CA CYS A 406 -1.77 1.64 33.77
C CYS A 406 -2.63 0.75 34.67
N GLY A 407 -2.22 0.59 35.93
CA GLY A 407 -2.95 -0.22 36.90
C GLY A 407 -2.66 0.15 38.35
N PRO A 408 -3.50 -0.27 39.31
CA PRO A 408 -3.29 0.05 40.72
C PRO A 408 -2.07 -0.66 41.32
N ARG A 409 -1.64 -1.78 40.71
CA ARG A 409 -0.40 -2.48 41.04
C ARG A 409 0.39 -2.75 39.77
N ARG A 410 1.70 -2.92 39.91
CA ARG A 410 2.62 -3.27 38.81
C ARG A 410 2.15 -4.46 37.96
N GLY A 411 1.68 -5.54 38.61
CA GLY A 411 1.17 -6.71 37.92
C GLY A 411 -0.02 -6.38 37.02
N ASP A 412 -0.96 -5.58 37.53
CA ASP A 412 -2.15 -5.15 36.78
C ASP A 412 -1.74 -4.27 35.58
N ALA A 413 -0.77 -3.36 35.75
CA ALA A 413 -0.26 -2.52 34.66
C ALA A 413 0.40 -3.35 33.54
N LEU A 414 1.16 -4.40 33.89
CA LEU A 414 1.73 -5.34 32.92
C LEU A 414 0.65 -6.17 32.21
N ASP A 415 -0.42 -6.56 32.92
CA ASP A 415 -1.54 -7.28 32.32
C ASP A 415 -2.31 -6.38 31.34
N VAL A 416 -2.58 -5.12 31.72
CA VAL A 416 -3.20 -4.12 30.84
C VAL A 416 -2.32 -3.80 29.62
N LEU A 417 -1.00 -3.71 29.81
CA LEU A 417 -0.06 -3.55 28.68
C LEU A 417 -0.10 -4.76 27.74
N ALA A 418 -0.17 -5.98 28.28
CA ALA A 418 -0.29 -7.20 27.50
C ALA A 418 -1.58 -7.21 26.67
N GLU A 419 -2.71 -6.80 27.26
CA GLU A 419 -3.99 -6.64 26.56
C GLU A 419 -3.88 -5.59 25.43
N GLY A 420 -3.25 -4.44 25.70
CA GLY A 420 -3.02 -3.40 24.70
C GLY A 420 -2.18 -3.86 23.51
N LEU A 421 -1.10 -4.63 23.76
CA LEU A 421 -0.24 -5.20 22.73
C LEU A 421 -0.85 -6.41 22.01
N ALA A 422 -1.78 -7.13 22.65
CA ALA A 422 -2.56 -8.18 21.99
C ALA A 422 -3.59 -7.59 21.02
N ALA A 423 -4.15 -6.42 21.32
CA ALA A 423 -5.05 -5.68 20.43
C ALA A 423 -4.33 -4.86 19.34
N ALA A 424 -3.00 -4.72 19.43
CA ALA A 424 -2.19 -3.98 18.48
C ALA A 424 -1.83 -4.82 17.24
N ARG A 425 -1.90 -4.21 16.06
CA ARG A 425 -1.56 -4.82 14.77
C ARG A 425 -0.99 -3.78 13.80
N VAL A 426 0.14 -4.11 13.17
CA VAL A 426 0.76 -3.33 12.09
C VAL A 426 1.17 -4.29 10.98
N ASP A 427 0.70 -4.06 9.75
CA ASP A 427 0.95 -4.91 8.59
C ASP A 427 1.62 -4.13 7.44
N GLY A 428 2.21 -4.86 6.50
CA GLY A 428 2.94 -4.32 5.34
C GLY A 428 4.43 -4.07 5.60
N ILE A 429 4.79 -4.00 6.88
CA ILE A 429 6.16 -3.98 7.39
C ILE A 429 6.27 -4.92 8.59
N VAL A 430 7.49 -5.23 9.02
CA VAL A 430 7.71 -5.97 10.27
C VAL A 430 7.79 -4.98 11.44
N SER A 431 7.19 -5.37 12.56
CA SER A 431 7.28 -4.64 13.82
C SER A 431 7.73 -5.54 14.96
N ASN A 432 8.16 -4.92 16.06
CA ASN A 432 8.57 -5.63 17.27
C ASN A 432 7.39 -6.01 18.21
N ILE A 433 6.12 -5.87 17.80
CA ILE A 433 4.95 -6.08 18.66
C ILE A 433 4.95 -7.46 19.32
N GLY A 434 5.28 -8.52 18.57
CA GLY A 434 5.35 -9.89 19.10
C GLY A 434 6.40 -10.06 20.21
N LEU A 435 7.57 -9.43 20.04
CA LEU A 435 8.60 -9.35 21.09
C LEU A 435 8.08 -8.60 22.33
N LEU A 436 7.43 -7.45 22.15
CA LEU A 436 6.88 -6.66 23.26
C LEU A 436 5.83 -7.45 24.04
N ARG A 437 4.94 -8.17 23.33
CA ARG A 437 3.92 -9.03 23.94
C ARG A 437 4.57 -10.12 24.79
N ALA A 438 5.59 -10.80 24.26
CA ALA A 438 6.33 -11.82 25.00
C ALA A 438 6.99 -11.26 26.27
N LEU A 439 7.57 -10.06 26.18
CA LEU A 439 8.21 -9.40 27.32
C LEU A 439 7.25 -9.14 28.49
N THR A 440 5.98 -8.83 28.22
CA THR A 440 5.00 -8.61 29.29
C THR A 440 4.80 -9.83 30.19
N SER A 441 5.14 -11.04 29.74
CA SER A 441 5.08 -12.27 30.54
C SER A 441 6.46 -12.82 30.90
N ASP A 442 7.55 -12.12 30.55
CA ASP A 442 8.91 -12.58 30.85
C ASP A 442 9.12 -12.73 32.37
N PRO A 443 9.69 -13.86 32.84
CA PRO A 443 9.86 -14.10 34.27
C PRO A 443 10.74 -13.06 34.97
N ALA A 444 11.81 -12.57 34.32
CA ALA A 444 12.71 -11.58 34.90
C ALA A 444 12.00 -10.22 35.03
N LEU A 445 11.23 -9.80 34.01
CA LEU A 445 10.41 -8.61 34.10
C LEU A 445 9.32 -8.76 35.17
N ARG A 446 8.57 -9.85 35.18
CA ARG A 446 7.50 -10.08 36.19
C ARG A 446 8.04 -10.07 37.62
N ALA A 447 9.23 -10.61 37.85
CA ALA A 447 9.90 -10.60 39.16
C ALA A 447 10.59 -9.27 39.51
N GLY A 448 10.75 -8.33 38.56
CA GLY A 448 11.50 -7.08 38.78
C GLY A 448 13.01 -7.30 38.92
N THR A 449 13.53 -8.35 38.28
CA THR A 449 14.96 -8.74 38.29
C THR A 449 15.64 -8.54 36.93
N HIS A 450 14.94 -7.89 36.01
CA HIS A 450 15.46 -7.54 34.69
C HIS A 450 16.64 -6.57 34.78
N SER A 451 17.43 -6.53 33.70
CA SER A 451 18.65 -5.74 33.60
C SER A 451 18.85 -5.26 32.18
N THR A 452 19.84 -4.41 31.98
CA THR A 452 20.31 -3.92 30.67
C THR A 452 20.77 -5.01 29.69
N SER A 453 20.90 -6.26 30.13
CA SER A 453 21.21 -7.42 29.27
C SER A 453 20.02 -8.39 29.08
N THR A 454 18.85 -8.11 29.64
CA THR A 454 17.70 -9.05 29.55
C THR A 454 17.26 -9.28 28.09
N LEU A 455 17.26 -8.24 27.27
CA LEU A 455 16.85 -8.34 25.85
C LEU A 455 17.87 -9.04 24.95
N ASP A 456 19.07 -9.39 25.43
CA ASP A 456 20.08 -10.08 24.62
C ASP A 456 19.65 -11.52 24.24
N VAL A 457 18.68 -12.09 24.96
CA VAL A 457 18.22 -13.48 24.80
C VAL A 457 16.71 -13.63 24.56
N THR A 458 15.96 -12.53 24.54
CA THR A 458 14.51 -12.56 24.28
C THR A 458 14.23 -12.49 22.77
N ALA A 459 13.32 -13.34 22.28
CA ALA A 459 12.92 -13.38 20.88
C ALA A 459 11.40 -13.14 20.70
N ASP A 460 11.00 -12.76 19.49
CA ASP A 460 9.59 -12.77 19.08
C ASP A 460 9.12 -14.23 18.93
N PRO A 461 8.13 -14.69 19.73
CA PRO A 461 7.62 -16.05 19.65
C PRO A 461 6.59 -16.25 18.54
N ASP A 462 6.08 -15.17 17.93
CA ASP A 462 5.02 -15.27 16.94
C ASP A 462 5.54 -15.99 15.68
N PRO A 463 4.84 -17.03 15.18
CA PRO A 463 5.23 -17.72 13.96
C PRO A 463 5.39 -16.76 12.76
N ARG A 464 6.35 -17.06 11.88
CA ARG A 464 6.61 -16.30 10.66
C ARG A 464 7.08 -17.21 9.54
N ILE A 465 6.88 -16.70 8.32
CA ILE A 465 7.37 -17.28 7.09
C ILE A 465 8.22 -16.22 6.40
N ASP A 466 9.52 -16.45 6.34
CA ASP A 466 10.46 -15.57 5.64
C ASP A 466 10.51 -15.91 4.15
N VAL A 467 10.32 -14.90 3.31
CA VAL A 467 10.50 -15.03 1.86
C VAL A 467 12.00 -14.92 1.55
N VAL A 468 12.65 -16.06 1.34
CA VAL A 468 14.07 -16.13 0.96
C VAL A 468 14.23 -15.73 -0.50
N THR A 469 13.42 -16.31 -1.38
CA THR A 469 13.27 -15.90 -2.78
C THR A 469 11.79 -15.85 -3.14
N PRO A 470 11.32 -14.83 -3.89
CA PRO A 470 9.90 -14.60 -4.11
C PRO A 470 9.27 -15.40 -5.26
N GLY A 471 10.07 -16.02 -6.13
CA GLY A 471 9.61 -16.55 -7.41
C GLY A 471 9.43 -15.45 -8.47
N VAL A 472 8.79 -15.77 -9.60
CA VAL A 472 8.55 -14.81 -10.70
C VAL A 472 7.43 -13.84 -10.33
N GLN A 473 6.29 -14.37 -9.92
CA GLN A 473 5.16 -13.58 -9.44
C GLN A 473 4.34 -14.42 -8.46
N THR A 474 4.56 -14.19 -7.18
CA THR A 474 3.81 -14.83 -6.08
C THR A 474 2.96 -13.78 -5.37
N THR A 475 1.66 -14.00 -5.27
CA THR A 475 0.71 -13.06 -4.64
C THR A 475 -0.20 -13.77 -3.64
N VAL A 476 -0.65 -13.05 -2.61
CA VAL A 476 -1.70 -13.55 -1.72
C VAL A 476 -3.06 -13.38 -2.42
N GLN A 477 -3.85 -14.44 -2.47
CA GLN A 477 -5.21 -14.45 -3.03
C GLN A 477 -6.17 -15.16 -2.07
N ASP A 478 -7.46 -14.83 -2.15
CA ASP A 478 -8.55 -15.48 -1.41
C ASP A 478 -9.76 -15.73 -2.31
N LEU A 479 -10.73 -16.55 -1.88
CA LEU A 479 -12.00 -16.77 -2.59
C LEU A 479 -13.18 -16.27 -1.75
N PRO A 480 -14.18 -15.61 -2.38
CA PRO A 480 -14.34 -15.38 -3.82
C PRO A 480 -13.51 -14.20 -4.36
N GLY A 481 -12.63 -13.61 -3.56
CA GLY A 481 -12.01 -12.33 -3.88
C GLY A 481 -12.90 -11.17 -3.47
N ARG A 482 -12.79 -10.07 -4.21
CA ARG A 482 -13.34 -8.75 -3.90
C ARG A 482 -14.61 -8.46 -4.72
N ILE A 483 -15.71 -9.11 -4.35
CA ILE A 483 -17.03 -8.92 -5.00
C ILE A 483 -17.79 -7.71 -4.42
N GLY A 484 -18.81 -7.23 -5.12
CA GLY A 484 -19.66 -6.11 -4.68
C GLY A 484 -19.18 -4.73 -5.15
N LEU A 485 -18.09 -4.67 -5.93
CA LEU A 485 -17.38 -3.43 -6.29
C LEU A 485 -17.11 -3.30 -7.80
N TRP A 486 -17.69 -4.17 -8.62
CA TRP A 486 -17.50 -4.14 -10.08
C TRP A 486 -18.08 -2.87 -10.71
N SER A 487 -19.17 -2.34 -10.12
CA SER A 487 -19.83 -1.07 -10.48
C SER A 487 -18.96 0.19 -10.35
N VAL A 488 -17.82 0.08 -9.65
CA VAL A 488 -16.82 1.15 -9.53
C VAL A 488 -15.47 0.75 -10.14
N GLY A 489 -15.41 -0.34 -10.91
CA GLY A 489 -14.18 -0.80 -11.56
C GLY A 489 -13.11 -1.32 -10.61
N VAL A 490 -13.52 -1.89 -9.48
CA VAL A 490 -12.61 -2.64 -8.62
C VAL A 490 -12.79 -4.13 -8.95
N PRO A 491 -11.73 -4.81 -9.44
CA PRO A 491 -11.86 -6.20 -9.83
C PRO A 491 -11.97 -7.15 -8.63
N PRO A 492 -12.57 -8.34 -8.84
CA PRO A 492 -12.61 -9.37 -7.81
C PRO A 492 -11.21 -9.87 -7.45
N SER A 493 -10.28 -9.88 -8.41
CA SER A 493 -9.00 -10.55 -8.24
C SER A 493 -9.21 -12.01 -7.82
N GLY A 494 -8.68 -12.47 -6.70
CA GLY A 494 -8.73 -13.87 -6.32
C GLY A 494 -7.81 -14.74 -7.18
N PRO A 495 -7.77 -16.05 -6.90
CA PRO A 495 -6.98 -16.99 -7.66
C PRO A 495 -7.54 -17.15 -9.08
N PHE A 496 -6.67 -17.17 -10.08
CA PHE A 496 -7.07 -17.32 -11.48
C PHE A 496 -7.52 -18.77 -11.81
N ASP A 497 -7.08 -19.73 -11.00
CA ASP A 497 -7.59 -21.11 -10.94
C ASP A 497 -8.12 -21.37 -9.52
N ALA A 498 -9.41 -21.10 -9.34
CA ALA A 498 -10.11 -21.26 -8.07
C ALA A 498 -10.20 -22.72 -7.60
N VAL A 499 -10.15 -23.69 -8.52
CA VAL A 499 -10.27 -25.13 -8.18
C VAL A 499 -9.01 -25.60 -7.49
N SER A 500 -7.84 -25.41 -8.11
CA SER A 500 -6.57 -25.82 -7.51
C SER A 500 -6.32 -25.07 -6.19
N PHE A 501 -6.63 -23.78 -6.13
CA PHE A 501 -6.54 -22.99 -4.91
C PHE A 501 -7.37 -23.58 -3.77
N ALA A 502 -8.65 -23.88 -4.02
CA ALA A 502 -9.54 -24.46 -3.01
C ALA A 502 -9.04 -25.84 -2.55
N GLU A 503 -8.52 -26.66 -3.47
CA GLU A 503 -7.95 -27.97 -3.14
C GLU A 503 -6.68 -27.86 -2.27
N ALA A 504 -5.81 -26.87 -2.49
CA ALA A 504 -4.65 -26.64 -1.61
C ALA A 504 -5.10 -26.33 -0.18
N ASN A 505 -6.08 -25.43 -0.04
CA ASN A 505 -6.64 -25.07 1.26
C ASN A 505 -7.29 -26.28 1.96
N LEU A 506 -8.12 -27.05 1.25
CA LEU A 506 -8.77 -28.22 1.82
C LEU A 506 -7.77 -29.29 2.25
N ALA A 507 -6.67 -29.49 1.51
CA ALA A 507 -5.62 -30.46 1.86
C ALA A 507 -4.94 -30.11 3.21
N VAL A 508 -4.69 -28.84 3.49
CA VAL A 508 -4.14 -28.40 4.79
C VAL A 508 -5.21 -28.25 5.89
N GLY A 509 -6.49 -28.48 5.55
CA GLY A 509 -7.64 -28.41 6.45
C GLY A 509 -8.30 -27.03 6.56
N ASN A 510 -7.89 -26.06 5.75
CA ASN A 510 -8.50 -24.73 5.69
C ASN A 510 -9.87 -24.76 4.96
N PRO A 511 -10.74 -23.78 5.20
CA PRO A 511 -11.87 -23.47 4.34
C PRO A 511 -11.37 -23.16 2.93
N PRO A 512 -12.15 -23.48 1.89
CA PRO A 512 -11.69 -23.39 0.50
C PRO A 512 -11.28 -21.97 0.08
N GLY A 513 -11.82 -20.93 0.73
CA GLY A 513 -11.50 -19.53 0.45
C GLY A 513 -10.46 -18.87 1.34
N ALA A 514 -9.81 -19.62 2.22
CA ALA A 514 -8.76 -19.08 3.09
C ALA A 514 -7.60 -18.46 2.26
N PRO A 515 -7.01 -17.34 2.69
CA PRO A 515 -5.90 -16.71 1.96
C PRO A 515 -4.71 -17.66 1.79
N ALA A 516 -4.25 -17.80 0.55
CA ALA A 516 -3.12 -18.64 0.17
C ALA A 516 -2.30 -17.97 -0.95
N LEU A 517 -1.18 -18.58 -1.33
CA LEU A 517 -0.29 -18.01 -2.34
C LEU A 517 -0.63 -18.53 -3.73
N GLU A 518 -0.92 -17.63 -4.67
CA GLU A 518 -0.90 -17.90 -6.11
C GLU A 518 0.52 -17.71 -6.63
N ILE A 519 1.05 -18.72 -7.32
CA ILE A 519 2.40 -18.77 -7.89
C ILE A 519 2.28 -18.85 -9.41
N THR A 520 2.85 -17.87 -10.13
CA THR A 520 2.88 -17.86 -11.60
C THR A 520 4.27 -18.22 -12.12
N ALA A 521 4.35 -19.22 -13.01
CA ALA A 521 5.55 -19.73 -13.69
C ALA A 521 6.63 -20.36 -12.79
N ALA A 522 7.15 -19.65 -11.78
CA ALA A 522 8.14 -20.19 -10.85
C ALA A 522 7.92 -19.68 -9.43
N GLY A 523 8.04 -20.58 -8.46
CA GLY A 523 7.65 -20.35 -7.07
C GLY A 523 8.74 -19.85 -6.14
N PRO A 524 8.35 -19.54 -4.89
CA PRO A 524 9.24 -18.99 -3.88
C PRO A 524 10.06 -20.07 -3.14
N THR A 525 11.08 -19.61 -2.42
CA THR A 525 11.67 -20.33 -1.29
C THR A 525 11.25 -19.64 0.00
N LEU A 526 10.59 -20.38 0.89
CA LEU A 526 9.99 -19.88 2.12
C LEU A 526 10.58 -20.60 3.33
N ARG A 527 11.05 -19.85 4.34
CA ARG A 527 11.56 -20.43 5.59
C ARG A 527 10.55 -20.26 6.71
N PHE A 528 10.23 -21.35 7.41
CA PHE A 528 9.22 -21.36 8.47
C PHE A 528 9.89 -21.29 9.84
N SER A 529 9.50 -20.36 10.72
CA SER A 529 10.07 -20.29 12.08
C SER A 529 9.48 -21.32 13.04
N ALA A 530 8.28 -21.82 12.74
CA ALA A 530 7.55 -22.80 13.52
C ALA A 530 7.11 -23.97 12.64
N ALA A 531 6.84 -25.12 13.25
CA ALA A 531 6.33 -26.26 12.52
C ALA A 531 4.96 -25.94 11.91
N SER A 532 4.74 -26.39 10.67
CA SER A 532 3.51 -26.11 9.92
C SER A 532 3.14 -27.26 9.00
N ILE A 533 1.98 -27.15 8.35
CA ILE A 533 1.54 -28.05 7.28
C ILE A 533 1.23 -27.19 6.06
N VAL A 534 1.79 -27.59 4.92
CA VAL A 534 1.58 -26.91 3.64
C VAL A 534 1.04 -27.89 2.60
N ALA A 535 0.41 -27.39 1.55
CA ALA A 535 0.07 -28.18 0.37
C ALA A 535 0.28 -27.33 -0.88
N VAL A 536 0.86 -27.94 -1.91
CA VAL A 536 1.02 -27.32 -3.24
C VAL A 536 0.15 -28.04 -4.25
N THR A 537 -0.71 -27.31 -4.96
CA THR A 537 -1.59 -27.83 -6.02
C THR A 537 -1.45 -26.99 -7.29
N GLY A 538 -2.21 -27.34 -8.34
CA GLY A 538 -2.14 -26.66 -9.64
C GLY A 538 -1.15 -27.34 -10.59
N ALA A 539 -0.52 -26.53 -11.44
CA ALA A 539 0.38 -27.00 -12.48
C ALA A 539 1.54 -27.84 -11.91
N PRO A 540 2.06 -28.84 -12.66
CA PRO A 540 3.14 -29.69 -12.21
C PRO A 540 4.41 -28.88 -11.88
N VAL A 541 4.81 -28.94 -10.61
CA VAL A 541 5.98 -28.23 -10.07
C VAL A 541 6.70 -29.09 -9.05
N ASP A 542 8.03 -28.99 -9.01
CA ASP A 542 8.83 -29.64 -7.97
C ASP A 542 8.66 -28.89 -6.64
N VAL A 543 8.39 -29.65 -5.57
CA VAL A 543 8.31 -29.13 -4.20
C VAL A 543 9.39 -29.79 -3.38
N LEU A 544 10.25 -29.00 -2.73
CA LEU A 544 11.28 -29.50 -1.83
C LEU A 544 11.06 -28.95 -0.42
N VAL A 545 11.28 -29.79 0.59
CA VAL A 545 11.41 -29.40 2.01
C VAL A 545 12.84 -29.72 2.44
N ASP A 546 13.63 -28.70 2.80
CA ASP A 546 15.07 -28.82 3.09
C ASP A 546 15.85 -29.60 2.02
N GLY A 547 15.51 -29.35 0.75
CA GLY A 547 16.13 -30.02 -0.40
C GLY A 547 15.60 -31.44 -0.68
N VAL A 548 14.73 -32.00 0.17
CA VAL A 548 14.12 -33.31 -0.02
C VAL A 548 12.81 -33.17 -0.81
N PRO A 549 12.60 -33.95 -1.89
CA PRO A 549 11.34 -33.92 -2.64
C PRO A 549 10.11 -34.24 -1.77
N ALA A 550 9.08 -33.42 -1.91
CA ALA A 550 7.79 -33.57 -1.24
C ALA A 550 6.65 -33.68 -2.27
N PRO A 551 5.57 -34.41 -1.97
CA PRO A 551 4.47 -34.61 -2.90
C PRO A 551 3.62 -33.33 -3.07
N ALA A 552 3.32 -32.97 -4.32
CA ALA A 552 2.23 -32.05 -4.62
C ALA A 552 0.87 -32.76 -4.44
N TRP A 553 -0.21 -31.97 -4.22
CA TRP A 553 -1.58 -32.44 -3.99
C TRP A 553 -1.81 -33.21 -2.68
N GLU A 554 -0.86 -33.12 -1.74
CA GLU A 554 -0.92 -33.77 -0.42
C GLU A 554 -0.51 -32.77 0.67
N PRO A 555 -1.03 -32.91 1.90
CA PRO A 555 -0.49 -32.16 3.04
C PRO A 555 0.93 -32.64 3.37
N VAL A 556 1.85 -31.68 3.50
CA VAL A 556 3.26 -31.91 3.79
C VAL A 556 3.60 -31.22 5.11
N GLU A 557 4.19 -31.97 6.05
CA GLU A 557 4.71 -31.41 7.29
C GLU A 557 6.01 -30.64 7.03
N VAL A 558 6.08 -29.44 7.59
CA VAL A 558 7.25 -28.56 7.53
C VAL A 558 7.79 -28.39 8.95
N PRO A 559 8.98 -28.90 9.27
CA PRO A 559 9.60 -28.69 10.57
C PRO A 559 9.90 -27.21 10.85
N ALA A 560 10.00 -26.85 12.13
CA ALA A 560 10.46 -25.51 12.51
C ALA A 560 11.91 -25.28 12.01
N GLY A 561 12.14 -24.13 11.37
CA GLY A 561 13.41 -23.76 10.75
C GLY A 561 13.58 -24.24 9.31
N ALA A 562 12.70 -25.12 8.80
CA ALA A 562 12.84 -25.71 7.47
C ALA A 562 12.46 -24.74 6.35
N GLU A 563 12.99 -25.00 5.16
CA GLU A 563 12.70 -24.28 3.93
C GLU A 563 11.81 -25.10 2.99
N VAL A 564 10.74 -24.48 2.50
CA VAL A 564 9.91 -24.99 1.40
C VAL A 564 10.29 -24.26 0.13
N ARG A 565 10.76 -24.99 -0.88
CA ARG A 565 11.07 -24.47 -2.22
C ARG A 565 10.08 -25.00 -3.23
N VAL A 566 9.40 -24.09 -3.93
CA VAL A 566 8.56 -24.41 -5.10
C VAL A 566 9.34 -24.05 -6.36
N GLY A 567 9.55 -25.03 -7.23
CA GLY A 567 10.33 -24.89 -8.45
C GLY A 567 9.64 -24.12 -9.58
N THR A 568 10.15 -24.31 -10.79
CA THR A 568 9.55 -23.82 -12.04
C THR A 568 8.52 -24.83 -12.55
N VAL A 569 7.39 -24.34 -13.06
CA VAL A 569 6.38 -25.18 -13.72
C VAL A 569 6.99 -25.82 -14.97
N ALA A 570 7.06 -27.15 -15.00
CA ALA A 570 7.75 -27.90 -16.06
C ALA A 570 6.79 -28.57 -17.08
N GLY A 571 5.51 -28.70 -16.72
CA GLY A 571 4.49 -29.39 -17.53
C GLY A 571 3.45 -28.44 -18.15
N PRO A 572 2.33 -28.99 -18.65
CA PRO A 572 1.15 -28.20 -19.01
C PRO A 572 0.60 -27.43 -17.80
N GLY A 573 0.05 -26.25 -18.02
CA GLY A 573 -0.35 -25.31 -16.96
C GLY A 573 0.63 -24.14 -16.78
N LEU A 574 0.26 -23.19 -15.92
CA LEU A 574 1.05 -21.98 -15.64
C LEU A 574 1.09 -21.62 -14.15
N ARG A 575 0.07 -21.97 -13.37
CA ARG A 575 -0.07 -21.54 -11.97
C ARG A 575 -0.12 -22.70 -11.01
N ALA A 576 0.58 -22.54 -9.89
CA ALA A 576 0.50 -23.40 -8.72
C ALA A 576 -0.01 -22.60 -7.51
N TYR A 577 -0.48 -23.30 -6.49
CA TYR A 577 -1.00 -22.67 -5.27
C TYR A 577 -0.38 -23.31 -4.04
N LEU A 578 0.13 -22.49 -3.12
CA LEU A 578 0.65 -22.95 -1.84
C LEU A 578 -0.28 -22.48 -0.73
N ALA A 579 -0.96 -23.42 -0.08
CA ALA A 579 -1.72 -23.16 1.14
C ALA A 579 -0.88 -23.50 2.37
N VAL A 580 -1.03 -22.70 3.41
CA VAL A 580 -0.48 -22.94 4.74
C VAL A 580 -1.64 -23.22 5.68
N ARG A 581 -1.54 -24.24 6.53
CA ARG A 581 -2.55 -24.52 7.56
C ARG A 581 -2.76 -23.28 8.43
N GLY A 582 -4.02 -22.86 8.58
CA GLY A 582 -4.40 -21.61 9.23
C GLY A 582 -4.59 -20.44 8.25
N GLY A 583 -4.09 -20.54 7.02
CA GLY A 583 -4.11 -19.48 6.01
C GLY A 583 -2.96 -18.47 6.18
N ILE A 584 -2.91 -17.46 5.32
CA ILE A 584 -1.98 -16.32 5.44
C ILE A 584 -2.71 -15.15 6.11
N ASP A 585 -2.18 -14.64 7.22
CA ASP A 585 -2.76 -13.49 7.94
C ASP A 585 -2.28 -12.19 7.31
N VAL A 586 -3.16 -11.56 6.53
CA VAL A 586 -3.00 -10.23 5.93
C VAL A 586 -4.28 -9.41 6.14
N PRO A 587 -4.20 -8.08 6.21
CA PRO A 587 -5.38 -7.25 6.41
C PRO A 587 -6.31 -7.32 5.19
N LEU A 588 -7.61 -7.41 5.46
CA LEU A 588 -8.62 -7.24 4.42
C LEU A 588 -8.62 -5.78 3.96
N TYR A 589 -8.48 -5.57 2.67
CA TYR A 589 -8.84 -4.31 2.03
C TYR A 589 -10.22 -4.54 1.40
N LEU A 590 -11.14 -3.57 1.38
CA LEU A 590 -12.54 -3.67 0.87
C LEU A 590 -13.13 -5.10 0.83
N GLY A 591 -13.12 -5.79 1.98
CA GLY A 591 -13.73 -7.13 2.15
C GLY A 591 -12.90 -8.35 1.75
N SER A 592 -11.68 -8.21 1.22
CA SER A 592 -10.88 -9.33 0.69
C SER A 592 -9.37 -9.17 0.92
N ALA A 593 -8.67 -10.29 1.11
CA ALA A 593 -7.22 -10.44 1.19
C ALA A 593 -6.55 -10.51 -0.18
N SER A 594 -7.31 -10.61 -1.27
CA SER A 594 -6.77 -10.71 -2.63
C SER A 594 -5.97 -9.50 -3.05
N THR A 595 -4.82 -9.77 -3.67
CA THR A 595 -3.88 -8.75 -4.18
C THR A 595 -4.32 -8.28 -5.56
N PHE A 596 -4.59 -6.97 -5.69
CA PHE A 596 -4.71 -6.31 -6.99
C PHE A 596 -3.47 -5.46 -7.25
N THR A 597 -2.53 -6.00 -8.02
CA THR A 597 -1.19 -5.42 -8.22
C THR A 597 -1.22 -4.07 -8.93
N LEU A 598 -2.09 -3.92 -9.93
CA LEU A 598 -2.26 -2.65 -10.66
C LEU A 598 -2.83 -1.54 -9.77
N GLY A 599 -3.80 -1.87 -8.92
CA GLY A 599 -4.33 -0.93 -7.92
C GLY A 599 -3.43 -0.75 -6.70
N ALA A 600 -2.40 -1.59 -6.56
CA ALA A 600 -1.43 -1.67 -5.47
C ALA A 600 -2.06 -1.69 -4.06
N PHE A 601 -3.06 -2.57 -3.87
CA PHE A 601 -3.71 -2.85 -2.58
C PHE A 601 -4.10 -4.32 -2.44
N GLY A 602 -4.47 -4.72 -1.20
CA GLY A 602 -4.75 -6.11 -0.85
C GLY A 602 -3.48 -6.96 -0.67
N GLY A 603 -3.64 -8.19 -0.19
CA GLY A 603 -2.53 -9.10 0.07
C GLY A 603 -1.41 -8.51 0.94
N HIS A 604 -0.16 -8.86 0.60
CA HIS A 604 1.02 -8.34 1.28
C HIS A 604 1.53 -7.08 0.57
N GLY A 605 1.25 -5.90 1.15
CA GLY A 605 1.75 -4.62 0.62
C GLY A 605 1.12 -4.17 -0.71
N GLY A 606 0.04 -4.82 -1.17
CA GLY A 606 -0.55 -4.51 -2.48
C GLY A 606 0.25 -5.00 -3.68
N ARG A 607 1.22 -5.89 -3.50
CA ARG A 607 2.16 -6.30 -4.55
C ARG A 607 2.47 -7.80 -4.51
N ALA A 608 3.19 -8.28 -5.51
CA ALA A 608 3.85 -9.57 -5.43
C ALA A 608 4.90 -9.57 -4.31
N LEU A 609 5.16 -10.76 -3.75
CA LEU A 609 6.17 -10.95 -2.71
C LEU A 609 7.56 -10.52 -3.21
N ALA A 610 8.40 -10.07 -2.28
CA ALA A 610 9.78 -9.69 -2.49
C ALA A 610 10.70 -10.44 -1.52
N ALA A 611 11.98 -10.57 -1.88
CA ALA A 611 12.96 -11.15 -0.98
C ALA A 611 13.07 -10.30 0.30
N GLY A 612 13.04 -10.98 1.45
CA GLY A 612 13.07 -10.34 2.76
C GLY A 612 11.70 -10.06 3.37
N ASP A 613 10.61 -10.16 2.60
CA ASP A 613 9.25 -10.10 3.12
C ASP A 613 9.01 -11.14 4.22
N VAL A 614 8.10 -10.82 5.13
CA VAL A 614 7.72 -11.68 6.25
C VAL A 614 6.20 -11.84 6.24
N LEU A 615 5.74 -13.06 6.06
CA LEU A 615 4.33 -13.42 6.17
C LEU A 615 4.05 -14.02 7.55
N ARG A 616 2.84 -13.81 8.05
CA ARG A 616 2.37 -14.43 9.29
C ARG A 616 1.38 -15.56 8.92
N PRO A 617 1.63 -16.81 9.34
CA PRO A 617 0.63 -17.85 9.19
C PRO A 617 -0.50 -17.61 10.19
N GLY A 618 -1.74 -17.88 9.79
CA GLY A 618 -2.88 -17.90 10.69
C GLY A 618 -2.70 -18.97 11.78
N SER A 619 -3.22 -18.72 12.98
CA SER A 619 -3.19 -19.72 14.05
C SER A 619 -4.31 -20.74 13.86
N PRO A 620 -4.00 -22.05 13.74
CA PRO A 620 -5.01 -23.09 13.56
C PRO A 620 -5.89 -23.34 14.81
N ASP A 621 -5.47 -22.80 15.97
CA ASP A 621 -6.06 -23.04 17.28
C ASP A 621 -6.50 -21.75 18.00
N SER A 622 -6.55 -20.62 17.29
CA SER A 622 -6.99 -19.34 17.85
C SER A 622 -8.51 -19.21 17.88
N ASP A 623 -9.05 -18.69 18.99
CA ASP A 623 -10.46 -18.29 19.07
C ASP A 623 -10.72 -16.88 18.47
N GLY A 624 -9.66 -16.19 18.01
CA GLY A 624 -9.71 -14.85 17.42
C GLY A 624 -10.26 -14.81 15.99
N ALA A 625 -10.72 -13.63 15.56
CA ALA A 625 -11.18 -13.41 14.19
C ALA A 625 -10.02 -13.55 13.19
N HIS A 626 -10.19 -14.38 12.15
CA HIS A 626 -9.19 -14.61 11.13
C HIS A 626 -9.84 -14.52 9.73
N PRO A 627 -9.20 -13.94 8.70
CA PRO A 627 -9.81 -13.85 7.37
C PRO A 627 -10.16 -15.22 6.77
N ALA A 628 -9.47 -16.28 7.18
CA ALA A 628 -9.80 -17.66 6.80
C ALA A 628 -10.93 -18.32 7.61
N PHE A 629 -11.34 -17.78 8.78
CA PHE A 629 -12.27 -18.46 9.70
C PHE A 629 -13.19 -17.50 10.48
N PRO A 630 -14.46 -17.86 10.69
CA PRO A 630 -15.29 -17.19 11.68
C PRO A 630 -14.66 -17.26 13.09
N PRO A 631 -14.80 -16.23 13.93
CA PRO A 631 -14.32 -16.26 15.32
C PRO A 631 -14.86 -17.47 16.09
N GLY A 632 -13.98 -18.17 16.81
CA GLY A 632 -14.33 -19.34 17.64
C GLY A 632 -14.34 -20.70 16.92
N GLU A 633 -14.01 -20.76 15.63
CA GLU A 633 -13.78 -22.03 14.94
C GLU A 633 -12.34 -22.52 15.11
N ARG A 634 -12.16 -23.81 15.41
CA ARG A 634 -10.84 -24.45 15.57
C ARG A 634 -10.60 -25.50 14.50
N MET A 635 -9.38 -25.55 13.98
CA MET A 635 -9.00 -26.56 12.99
C MET A 635 -8.73 -27.92 13.66
N THR A 636 -9.73 -28.80 13.70
CA THR A 636 -9.59 -30.09 14.41
C THR A 636 -8.90 -31.20 13.61
N ARG A 637 -8.78 -31.08 12.28
CA ARG A 637 -8.19 -32.13 11.41
C ARG A 637 -7.39 -31.54 10.23
N VAL A 638 -6.42 -32.30 9.74
CA VAL A 638 -5.75 -32.06 8.47
C VAL A 638 -6.56 -32.73 7.37
N GLY A 639 -6.63 -32.13 6.18
CA GLY A 639 -7.29 -32.73 5.04
C GLY A 639 -6.56 -33.98 4.54
N PRO A 640 -7.26 -34.92 3.88
CA PRO A 640 -6.58 -36.01 3.19
C PRO A 640 -5.88 -35.48 1.91
N PRO A 641 -4.96 -36.26 1.31
CA PRO A 641 -4.51 -36.06 -0.06
C PRO A 641 -5.68 -35.79 -1.02
N THR A 642 -5.53 -34.83 -1.93
CA THR A 642 -6.57 -34.51 -2.91
C THR A 642 -6.81 -35.73 -3.80
N PRO A 643 -8.04 -36.28 -3.85
CA PRO A 643 -8.35 -37.43 -4.71
C PRO A 643 -8.18 -37.12 -6.19
N GLY A 644 -7.77 -38.11 -7.00
CA GLY A 644 -7.50 -37.92 -8.44
C GLY A 644 -8.66 -37.29 -9.24
N HIS A 645 -9.92 -37.63 -8.92
CA HIS A 645 -11.09 -37.07 -9.60
C HIS A 645 -11.36 -35.58 -9.25
N ARG A 646 -10.71 -35.05 -8.21
CA ARG A 646 -10.74 -33.64 -7.83
C ARG A 646 -9.53 -32.85 -8.33
N ARG A 647 -8.51 -33.55 -8.85
CA ARG A 647 -7.34 -32.91 -9.48
C ARG A 647 -7.72 -32.51 -10.90
N PRO A 648 -7.56 -31.25 -11.30
CA PRO A 648 -7.84 -30.82 -12.66
C PRO A 648 -6.86 -31.47 -13.66
N ALA A 649 -7.34 -31.74 -14.87
CA ALA A 649 -6.48 -32.21 -15.96
C ALA A 649 -5.83 -31.03 -16.69
N PHE A 650 -4.50 -31.00 -16.75
CA PHE A 650 -3.74 -29.99 -17.48
C PHE A 650 -3.32 -30.51 -18.85
N THR A 651 -3.41 -29.66 -19.87
CA THR A 651 -3.09 -29.96 -21.28
C THR A 651 -2.48 -28.71 -21.93
N SER A 652 -2.00 -28.82 -23.17
CA SER A 652 -1.68 -27.67 -24.03
C SER A 652 -2.69 -27.46 -25.15
N ASP A 653 -3.62 -28.40 -25.31
CA ASP A 653 -4.74 -28.33 -26.24
C ASP A 653 -6.03 -28.32 -25.42
N TRP A 654 -6.56 -27.12 -25.19
CA TRP A 654 -7.68 -26.89 -24.28
C TRP A 654 -9.01 -26.83 -25.02
N GLU A 655 -9.99 -27.55 -24.49
CA GLU A 655 -11.39 -27.24 -24.74
C GLU A 655 -11.95 -26.43 -23.57
N ILE A 656 -12.51 -25.25 -23.88
CA ILE A 656 -13.08 -24.34 -22.90
C ILE A 656 -14.58 -24.20 -23.18
N ALA A 657 -15.39 -24.60 -22.20
CA ALA A 657 -16.82 -24.45 -22.27
C ALA A 657 -17.22 -22.98 -22.20
N VAL A 658 -18.14 -22.56 -23.08
CA VAL A 658 -18.67 -21.20 -23.14
C VAL A 658 -20.18 -21.21 -23.27
N THR A 659 -20.85 -20.22 -22.68
CA THR A 659 -22.24 -19.91 -23.01
C THR A 659 -22.27 -18.84 -24.11
N GLU A 660 -23.23 -18.95 -25.03
CA GLU A 660 -23.40 -18.00 -26.12
C GLU A 660 -24.10 -16.72 -25.61
N GLY A 661 -23.56 -15.56 -25.97
CA GLY A 661 -23.98 -14.25 -25.49
C GLY A 661 -22.86 -13.43 -24.82
N PRO A 662 -23.08 -12.13 -24.54
CA PRO A 662 -24.33 -11.39 -24.79
C PRO A 662 -24.52 -10.94 -26.24
N HIS A 663 -23.44 -10.79 -27.00
CA HIS A 663 -23.46 -10.15 -28.32
C HIS A 663 -23.35 -11.14 -29.49
N ALA A 664 -23.73 -12.42 -29.34
CA ALA A 664 -23.69 -13.40 -30.43
C ALA A 664 -24.75 -13.16 -31.52
N ALA A 665 -25.80 -12.42 -31.19
CA ALA A 665 -26.95 -12.20 -32.05
C ALA A 665 -26.57 -11.57 -33.41
N PRO A 666 -27.37 -11.81 -34.48
CA PRO A 666 -27.14 -11.28 -35.83
C PRO A 666 -27.04 -9.75 -35.96
N GLU A 667 -27.29 -9.03 -34.88
CA GLU A 667 -27.09 -7.58 -34.77
C GLU A 667 -25.60 -7.20 -34.76
N PHE A 668 -24.71 -8.13 -34.36
CA PHE A 668 -23.27 -7.90 -34.19
C PHE A 668 -22.41 -8.85 -35.01
N PHE A 669 -22.68 -10.16 -34.94
CA PHE A 669 -21.93 -11.21 -35.64
C PHE A 669 -22.81 -11.97 -36.61
N THR A 670 -22.26 -12.40 -37.74
CA THR A 670 -23.00 -13.32 -38.62
C THR A 670 -23.05 -14.72 -37.99
N ARG A 671 -24.03 -15.54 -38.36
CA ARG A 671 -24.08 -16.93 -37.85
C ARG A 671 -22.88 -17.76 -38.32
N ASP A 672 -22.31 -17.41 -39.47
CA ASP A 672 -21.07 -18.00 -39.98
C ASP A 672 -19.88 -17.59 -39.10
N ASP A 673 -19.79 -16.33 -38.64
CA ASP A 673 -18.76 -15.90 -37.68
C ASP A 673 -18.81 -16.72 -36.39
N ILE A 674 -20.01 -16.93 -35.83
CA ILE A 674 -20.16 -17.74 -34.61
C ILE A 674 -19.82 -19.22 -34.87
N THR A 675 -20.09 -19.73 -36.08
CA THR A 675 -19.69 -21.09 -36.46
C THR A 675 -18.17 -21.21 -36.57
N VAL A 676 -17.52 -20.21 -37.18
CA VAL A 676 -16.05 -20.12 -37.25
C VAL A 676 -15.45 -19.99 -35.85
N LEU A 677 -16.07 -19.22 -34.96
CA LEU A 677 -15.65 -19.05 -33.57
C LEU A 677 -15.51 -20.40 -32.86
N TYR A 678 -16.52 -21.28 -32.96
CA TYR A 678 -16.52 -22.58 -32.26
C TYR A 678 -15.78 -23.70 -33.00
N SER A 679 -15.61 -23.59 -34.32
CA SER A 679 -14.89 -24.60 -35.11
C SER A 679 -13.38 -24.35 -35.21
N SER A 680 -12.94 -23.12 -34.91
CA SER A 680 -11.53 -22.73 -35.00
C SER A 680 -10.73 -23.09 -33.75
N SER A 681 -9.43 -23.25 -33.96
CA SER A 681 -8.43 -23.33 -32.91
C SER A 681 -7.72 -21.98 -32.80
N TYR A 682 -7.58 -21.49 -31.57
CA TYR A 682 -6.90 -20.25 -31.23
C TYR A 682 -5.58 -20.56 -30.56
N THR A 683 -4.60 -19.65 -30.67
CA THR A 683 -3.32 -19.75 -29.96
C THR A 683 -3.23 -18.66 -28.91
N VAL A 684 -2.82 -19.01 -27.69
CA VAL A 684 -2.60 -18.04 -26.61
C VAL A 684 -1.39 -17.17 -26.93
N HIS A 685 -1.59 -15.85 -26.95
CA HIS A 685 -0.54 -14.87 -27.20
C HIS A 685 0.29 -14.59 -25.93
N HIS A 686 1.57 -14.22 -26.08
CA HIS A 686 2.48 -13.91 -24.97
C HIS A 686 2.10 -12.66 -24.14
N ASN A 687 1.16 -11.84 -24.64
CA ASN A 687 0.64 -10.64 -23.97
C ASN A 687 -0.63 -10.97 -23.18
N SER A 688 -0.55 -12.03 -22.39
CA SER A 688 -1.62 -12.53 -21.54
C SER A 688 -1.24 -12.40 -20.07
N ALA A 689 -2.15 -11.92 -19.24
CA ALA A 689 -1.92 -11.66 -17.81
C ALA A 689 -3.22 -11.88 -17.02
N ARG A 690 -3.20 -11.59 -15.71
CA ARG A 690 -4.42 -11.63 -14.87
C ARG A 690 -5.53 -10.67 -15.35
N THR A 691 -5.20 -9.63 -16.11
CA THR A 691 -6.19 -8.74 -16.75
C THR A 691 -6.97 -9.43 -17.87
N GLY A 692 -6.38 -10.44 -18.51
CA GLY A 692 -6.97 -11.15 -19.64
C GLY A 692 -5.96 -11.88 -20.52
N ILE A 693 -6.48 -12.83 -21.30
CA ILE A 693 -5.73 -13.80 -22.10
C ILE A 693 -5.97 -13.50 -23.57
N ARG A 694 -4.96 -12.95 -24.23
CA ARG A 694 -5.02 -12.53 -25.63
C ARG A 694 -4.88 -13.75 -26.52
N LEU A 695 -5.69 -13.81 -27.59
CA LEU A 695 -5.73 -14.95 -28.50
C LEU A 695 -5.39 -14.53 -29.93
N ILE A 696 -4.75 -15.44 -30.65
CA ILE A 696 -4.51 -15.36 -32.09
C ILE A 696 -5.48 -16.33 -32.77
N GLY A 697 -6.27 -15.84 -33.72
CA GLY A 697 -7.30 -16.66 -34.38
C GLY A 697 -7.91 -15.98 -35.61
N PRO A 698 -9.00 -16.56 -36.17
CA PRO A 698 -9.69 -16.01 -37.32
C PRO A 698 -10.31 -14.64 -37.00
N LYS A 699 -10.42 -13.80 -38.04
CA LYS A 699 -11.09 -12.50 -37.97
C LYS A 699 -12.59 -12.64 -38.26
N PRO A 700 -13.47 -11.92 -37.56
CA PRO A 700 -14.89 -11.87 -37.90
C PRO A 700 -15.13 -11.13 -39.23
N ALA A 701 -16.17 -11.52 -39.96
CA ALA A 701 -16.68 -10.80 -41.12
C ALA A 701 -17.61 -9.64 -40.72
N TRP A 702 -18.16 -9.67 -39.50
CA TRP A 702 -19.07 -8.67 -38.91
C TRP A 702 -20.44 -8.59 -39.59
N ALA A 703 -21.51 -8.47 -38.79
CA ALA A 703 -22.87 -8.28 -39.32
C ALA A 703 -23.22 -6.82 -39.65
N ARG A 704 -22.32 -5.89 -39.31
CA ARG A 704 -22.51 -4.45 -39.45
C ARG A 704 -21.23 -3.79 -39.96
N GLU A 705 -21.40 -2.64 -40.60
CA GLU A 705 -20.29 -1.91 -41.24
C GLU A 705 -19.48 -1.06 -40.24
N ASP A 706 -20.10 -0.57 -39.16
CA ASP A 706 -19.45 0.18 -38.09
C ASP A 706 -20.25 0.12 -36.77
N GLY A 707 -19.71 0.74 -35.72
CA GLY A 707 -20.32 0.86 -34.39
C GLY A 707 -21.07 2.18 -34.14
N GLY A 708 -21.28 3.01 -35.17
CA GLY A 708 -21.95 4.31 -35.04
C GLY A 708 -21.23 5.30 -34.10
N GLU A 709 -21.99 5.98 -33.23
CA GLU A 709 -21.47 6.97 -32.27
C GLU A 709 -20.49 6.38 -31.24
N ALA A 710 -20.49 5.05 -31.04
CA ALA A 710 -19.60 4.37 -30.12
C ALA A 710 -18.19 4.10 -30.70
N GLY A 711 -18.04 4.17 -32.03
CA GLY A 711 -16.75 3.98 -32.70
C GLY A 711 -16.89 3.45 -34.12
N LEU A 712 -15.86 3.69 -34.93
CA LEU A 712 -15.86 3.36 -36.36
C LEU A 712 -15.63 1.87 -36.66
N HIS A 713 -15.18 1.07 -35.69
CA HIS A 713 -15.00 -0.37 -35.89
C HIS A 713 -16.32 -1.11 -35.63
N PRO A 714 -16.69 -2.12 -36.45
CA PRO A 714 -17.89 -2.95 -36.22
C PRO A 714 -17.95 -3.67 -34.87
N SER A 715 -16.87 -3.74 -34.11
CA SER A 715 -16.89 -4.30 -32.75
C SER A 715 -17.26 -3.28 -31.68
N ASN A 716 -17.30 -1.98 -32.00
CA ASN A 716 -17.53 -0.92 -31.01
C ASN A 716 -18.99 -0.81 -30.57
N ILE A 717 -19.21 -0.72 -29.27
CA ILE A 717 -20.52 -0.47 -28.64
C ILE A 717 -20.35 0.59 -27.55
N HIS A 718 -21.46 1.22 -27.16
CA HIS A 718 -21.44 2.10 -25.99
C HIS A 718 -20.99 1.32 -24.76
N ASP A 719 -20.14 1.93 -23.95
CA ASP A 719 -19.46 1.22 -22.87
C ASP A 719 -20.47 0.49 -21.95
N THR A 720 -20.23 -0.81 -21.79
CA THR A 720 -21.12 -1.78 -21.17
C THR A 720 -20.32 -2.61 -20.16
N PRO A 721 -20.94 -3.15 -19.11
CA PRO A 721 -20.26 -4.06 -18.19
C PRO A 721 -19.84 -5.35 -18.88
N TYR A 722 -18.69 -5.87 -18.48
CA TYR A 722 -18.21 -7.18 -18.87
C TYR A 722 -18.30 -8.19 -17.74
N ALA A 723 -18.53 -9.46 -18.09
CA ALA A 723 -18.36 -10.58 -17.17
C ALA A 723 -16.89 -11.03 -17.14
N VAL A 724 -16.44 -11.54 -15.99
CA VAL A 724 -15.16 -12.27 -15.93
C VAL A 724 -15.26 -13.51 -16.81
N GLY A 725 -14.26 -13.72 -17.68
CA GLY A 725 -14.30 -14.79 -18.68
C GLY A 725 -15.03 -14.42 -19.97
N ALA A 726 -15.53 -13.19 -20.12
CA ALA A 726 -16.09 -12.74 -21.41
C ALA A 726 -15.01 -12.75 -22.51
N LEU A 727 -15.37 -13.26 -23.68
CA LEU A 727 -14.52 -13.22 -24.87
C LEU A 727 -14.73 -11.89 -25.59
N ASP A 728 -13.90 -10.91 -25.29
CA ASP A 728 -14.01 -9.53 -25.78
C ASP A 728 -13.27 -9.34 -27.12
N PHE A 729 -13.93 -8.74 -28.11
CA PHE A 729 -13.35 -8.45 -29.43
C PHE A 729 -12.86 -6.99 -29.54
N THR A 730 -11.64 -6.78 -29.04
CA THR A 730 -10.91 -5.50 -29.22
C THR A 730 -10.46 -5.35 -30.68
N GLY A 731 -11.29 -4.67 -31.49
CA GLY A 731 -11.16 -4.72 -32.94
C GLY A 731 -11.43 -6.13 -33.48
N ASP A 732 -10.55 -6.64 -34.33
CA ASP A 732 -10.64 -8.00 -34.89
C ASP A 732 -9.98 -9.08 -34.00
N THR A 733 -9.37 -8.70 -32.88
CA THR A 733 -8.58 -9.61 -32.05
C THR A 733 -9.28 -9.95 -30.73
N PRO A 734 -9.50 -11.25 -30.43
CA PRO A 734 -10.14 -11.66 -29.20
C PRO A 734 -9.21 -11.65 -27.98
N ILE A 735 -9.77 -11.33 -26.82
CA ILE A 735 -9.16 -11.48 -25.50
C ILE A 735 -10.19 -12.03 -24.52
N ILE A 736 -9.83 -13.04 -23.74
CA ILE A 736 -10.67 -13.53 -22.63
C ILE A 736 -10.37 -12.67 -21.40
N LEU A 737 -11.37 -12.01 -20.82
CA LEU A 737 -11.16 -11.13 -19.67
C LEU A 737 -10.88 -11.94 -18.40
N GLY A 738 -9.82 -11.56 -17.67
CA GLY A 738 -9.39 -12.25 -16.46
C GLY A 738 -9.95 -11.63 -15.17
N PRO A 739 -9.60 -12.18 -14.00
CA PRO A 739 -10.09 -11.71 -12.70
C PRO A 739 -9.62 -10.30 -12.33
N ASP A 740 -8.53 -9.80 -12.92
CA ASP A 740 -8.06 -8.41 -12.78
C ASP A 740 -8.45 -7.55 -14.01
N GLY A 741 -9.38 -8.04 -14.82
CA GLY A 741 -9.84 -7.40 -16.05
C GLY A 741 -10.65 -6.12 -15.80
N PRO A 742 -10.88 -5.33 -16.86
CA PRO A 742 -11.68 -4.11 -16.77
C PRO A 742 -13.17 -4.45 -16.54
N SER A 743 -13.88 -3.58 -15.81
CA SER A 743 -15.31 -3.76 -15.58
C SER A 743 -16.18 -3.24 -16.71
N LEU A 744 -15.92 -2.01 -17.17
CA LEU A 744 -16.61 -1.39 -18.30
C LEU A 744 -15.71 -1.37 -19.53
N GLY A 745 -16.31 -1.56 -20.69
CA GLY A 745 -15.66 -1.27 -21.97
C GLY A 745 -16.62 -1.27 -23.16
N GLY A 746 -16.10 -0.83 -24.30
CA GLY A 746 -16.89 -0.49 -25.50
C GLY A 746 -16.73 -1.46 -26.66
N PHE A 747 -16.62 -2.76 -26.39
CA PHE A 747 -16.46 -3.82 -27.40
C PHE A 747 -17.44 -4.97 -27.18
N VAL A 748 -17.79 -5.67 -28.26
CA VAL A 748 -18.72 -6.81 -28.22
C VAL A 748 -18.06 -8.09 -27.73
N CYS A 749 -18.87 -8.91 -27.05
CA CYS A 749 -18.52 -10.22 -26.51
C CYS A 749 -19.53 -11.26 -27.01
N PRO A 750 -19.17 -12.17 -27.94
CA PRO A 750 -20.11 -13.18 -28.45
C PRO A 750 -20.27 -14.39 -27.52
N ALA A 751 -19.36 -14.61 -26.57
CA ALA A 751 -19.43 -15.75 -25.66
C ALA A 751 -18.78 -15.42 -24.32
N VAL A 752 -19.18 -16.11 -23.27
CA VAL A 752 -18.58 -16.04 -21.93
C VAL A 752 -18.18 -17.43 -21.47
N VAL A 753 -16.97 -17.58 -20.95
CA VAL A 753 -16.47 -18.83 -20.39
C VAL A 753 -17.38 -19.27 -19.25
N ALA A 754 -17.84 -20.53 -19.30
CA ALA A 754 -18.68 -21.10 -18.27
C ALA A 754 -17.97 -21.06 -16.91
N GLY A 755 -18.68 -20.71 -15.84
CA GLY A 755 -18.14 -20.60 -14.48
C GLY A 755 -17.45 -21.88 -14.01
N GLY A 756 -17.95 -23.05 -14.40
CA GLY A 756 -17.32 -24.34 -14.11
C GLY A 756 -15.96 -24.57 -14.78
N ASP A 757 -15.63 -23.79 -15.82
CA ASP A 757 -14.41 -23.87 -16.63
C ASP A 757 -13.49 -22.63 -16.49
N LEU A 758 -13.90 -21.59 -15.75
CA LEU A 758 -13.08 -20.39 -15.52
C LEU A 758 -11.67 -20.73 -14.99
N TRP A 759 -11.54 -21.80 -14.21
CA TRP A 759 -10.26 -22.25 -13.68
C TRP A 759 -9.22 -22.59 -14.76
N LYS A 760 -9.66 -23.03 -15.94
CA LYS A 760 -8.78 -23.36 -17.07
C LYS A 760 -7.99 -22.14 -17.53
N LEU A 761 -8.60 -20.95 -17.44
CA LEU A 761 -7.97 -19.68 -17.84
C LEU A 761 -6.69 -19.41 -17.04
N GLY A 762 -6.71 -19.68 -15.74
CA GLY A 762 -5.53 -19.52 -14.88
C GLY A 762 -4.34 -20.42 -15.27
N GLN A 763 -4.58 -21.48 -16.04
CA GLN A 763 -3.60 -22.47 -16.46
C GLN A 763 -3.13 -22.32 -17.91
N LEU A 764 -3.77 -21.47 -18.71
CA LEU A 764 -3.33 -21.19 -20.07
C LEU A 764 -1.95 -20.54 -20.06
N ARG A 765 -1.05 -21.04 -20.91
CA ARG A 765 0.27 -20.45 -21.15
C ARG A 765 0.41 -19.98 -22.60
N PRO A 766 1.28 -18.99 -22.89
CA PRO A 766 1.60 -18.60 -24.25
C PRO A 766 1.95 -19.81 -25.12
N GLY A 767 1.37 -19.88 -26.31
CA GLY A 767 1.53 -20.99 -27.27
C GLY A 767 0.53 -22.13 -27.12
N ASP A 768 -0.25 -22.21 -26.03
CA ASP A 768 -1.31 -23.22 -25.91
C ASP A 768 -2.39 -23.03 -26.99
N SER A 769 -3.00 -24.13 -27.42
CA SER A 769 -4.14 -24.16 -28.30
C SER A 769 -5.46 -24.14 -27.50
N VAL A 770 -6.42 -23.33 -27.93
CA VAL A 770 -7.73 -23.19 -27.28
C VAL A 770 -8.83 -23.37 -28.32
N ARG A 771 -9.84 -24.17 -28.00
CA ARG A 771 -11.09 -24.28 -28.76
C ARG A 771 -12.28 -24.09 -27.85
N PHE A 772 -13.18 -23.20 -28.25
CA PHE A 772 -14.39 -22.92 -27.49
C PHE A 772 -15.47 -23.96 -27.79
N VAL A 773 -16.14 -24.45 -26.75
CA VAL A 773 -17.18 -25.47 -26.84
C VAL A 773 -18.47 -24.89 -26.27
N PRO A 774 -19.51 -24.65 -27.10
CA PRO A 774 -20.77 -24.13 -26.60
C PRO A 774 -21.46 -25.15 -25.69
N VAL A 775 -21.92 -24.68 -24.53
CA VAL A 775 -22.69 -25.43 -23.53
C VAL A 775 -23.99 -24.70 -23.19
N ARG A 776 -24.94 -25.43 -22.59
CA ARG A 776 -26.20 -24.85 -22.11
C ARG A 776 -25.98 -24.19 -20.76
N GLU A 777 -26.73 -23.13 -20.50
CA GLU A 777 -26.78 -22.43 -19.20
C GLU A 777 -26.94 -23.41 -18.02
N ALA A 778 -27.83 -24.39 -18.15
CA ALA A 778 -28.15 -25.34 -17.08
C ALA A 778 -26.97 -26.26 -16.69
N ASP A 779 -25.99 -26.44 -17.58
CA ASP A 779 -24.85 -27.34 -17.38
C ASP A 779 -23.59 -26.56 -16.92
N ALA A 780 -23.46 -25.29 -17.32
CA ALA A 780 -22.25 -24.47 -17.21
C ALA A 780 -21.63 -24.38 -15.80
N ALA A 781 -22.43 -24.10 -14.77
CA ALA A 781 -21.96 -23.94 -13.38
C ALA A 781 -21.53 -25.25 -12.69
N PHE A 782 -21.86 -26.40 -13.30
CA PHE A 782 -21.61 -27.74 -12.74
C PHE A 782 -20.41 -28.44 -13.40
N LEU A 783 -19.88 -27.89 -14.51
CA LEU A 783 -18.74 -28.48 -15.25
C LEU A 783 -17.48 -28.67 -14.41
N SER A 784 -17.32 -27.89 -13.33
CA SER A 784 -16.20 -28.08 -12.41
C SER A 784 -16.16 -29.49 -11.82
N ASP A 785 -17.29 -30.21 -11.74
CA ASP A 785 -17.33 -31.58 -11.23
C ASP A 785 -16.60 -32.57 -12.14
N ASP A 786 -16.44 -32.23 -13.43
CA ASP A 786 -15.71 -32.99 -14.45
C ASP A 786 -14.28 -32.47 -14.67
N ARG A 787 -13.74 -31.64 -13.76
CA ARG A 787 -12.39 -31.02 -13.86
C ARG A 787 -11.23 -31.98 -14.18
N ALA A 788 -11.36 -33.26 -13.83
CA ALA A 788 -10.37 -34.30 -14.15
C ALA A 788 -10.36 -34.73 -15.64
N SER A 789 -11.26 -34.19 -16.46
CA SER A 789 -11.29 -34.40 -17.90
C SER A 789 -10.62 -33.22 -18.64
N PRO A 790 -9.69 -33.48 -19.58
CA PRO A 790 -9.10 -32.41 -20.41
C PRO A 790 -10.05 -31.93 -21.53
N VAL A 791 -11.17 -32.64 -21.74
CA VAL A 791 -12.18 -32.34 -22.76
C VAL A 791 -13.52 -31.97 -22.11
N VAL A 792 -14.30 -31.18 -22.82
CA VAL A 792 -15.66 -30.80 -22.41
C VAL A 792 -16.62 -31.94 -22.74
N LEU A 793 -17.20 -32.56 -21.71
CA LEU A 793 -18.03 -33.76 -21.82
C LEU A 793 -19.48 -33.47 -22.27
N VAL A 794 -20.01 -32.31 -21.89
CA VAL A 794 -21.36 -31.86 -22.25
C VAL A 794 -21.25 -30.79 -23.31
N ARG A 795 -21.97 -30.96 -24.43
CA ARG A 795 -21.94 -30.02 -25.56
C ARG A 795 -23.34 -29.64 -25.99
N GLY A 796 -23.44 -28.48 -26.63
CA GLY A 796 -24.68 -27.94 -27.19
C GLY A 796 -25.01 -26.61 -26.54
N GLY A 797 -25.41 -25.62 -27.33
CA GLY A 797 -25.86 -24.32 -26.82
C GLY A 797 -27.38 -24.29 -26.61
N ASP A 798 -27.87 -23.23 -25.97
CA ASP A 798 -29.30 -22.99 -25.77
C ASP A 798 -30.05 -22.63 -27.08
N GLY A 799 -29.33 -22.24 -28.13
CA GLY A 799 -29.89 -22.00 -29.47
C GLY A 799 -30.74 -20.72 -29.56
N ASP A 800 -30.47 -19.75 -28.68
CA ASP A 800 -31.19 -18.49 -28.54
C ASP A 800 -30.37 -17.25 -28.93
N ASP A 801 -29.20 -17.45 -29.55
CA ASP A 801 -28.25 -16.40 -29.93
C ASP A 801 -27.82 -15.51 -28.73
N GLY A 802 -27.95 -16.03 -27.51
CA GLY A 802 -27.70 -15.29 -26.27
C GLY A 802 -28.81 -14.32 -25.86
N VAL A 803 -29.99 -14.35 -26.50
CA VAL A 803 -31.11 -13.44 -26.19
C VAL A 803 -32.19 -14.15 -25.35
N LEU A 804 -32.24 -13.82 -24.07
CA LEU A 804 -33.19 -14.37 -23.08
C LEU A 804 -34.61 -13.79 -23.20
N GLY A 805 -34.74 -12.59 -23.78
CA GLY A 805 -36.04 -11.98 -24.01
C GLY A 805 -35.97 -10.55 -24.53
N ARG A 806 -37.11 -10.04 -25.02
CA ARG A 806 -37.28 -8.65 -25.45
C ARG A 806 -38.58 -8.06 -24.94
N ILE A 807 -38.56 -6.76 -24.66
CA ILE A 807 -39.74 -5.93 -24.42
C ILE A 807 -39.78 -4.88 -25.54
N GLN A 808 -40.93 -4.74 -26.21
CA GLN A 808 -41.12 -3.70 -27.21
C GLN A 808 -41.29 -2.33 -26.53
N ALA A 809 -40.88 -1.27 -27.23
CA ALA A 809 -41.12 0.10 -26.78
C ALA A 809 -42.62 0.34 -26.56
N GLY A 810 -42.95 1.11 -25.54
CA GLY A 810 -44.32 1.46 -25.15
C GLY A 810 -44.42 2.93 -24.73
N ASP A 811 -45.60 3.34 -24.25
CA ASP A 811 -45.82 4.73 -23.84
C ASP A 811 -44.89 5.12 -22.68
N GLY A 812 -43.93 6.01 -22.93
CA GLY A 812 -42.92 6.46 -21.96
C GLY A 812 -41.80 5.45 -21.63
N ARG A 813 -41.76 4.28 -22.28
CA ARG A 813 -40.77 3.22 -22.02
C ARG A 813 -40.00 2.80 -23.28
N PRO A 814 -38.65 2.75 -23.26
CA PRO A 814 -37.85 2.26 -24.38
C PRO A 814 -38.01 0.74 -24.61
N ALA A 815 -37.56 0.26 -25.77
CA ALA A 815 -37.40 -1.18 -25.98
C ALA A 815 -36.29 -1.74 -25.07
N VAL A 816 -36.40 -3.01 -24.67
CA VAL A 816 -35.42 -3.67 -23.78
C VAL A 816 -35.03 -5.02 -24.35
N THR A 817 -33.75 -5.33 -24.35
CA THR A 817 -33.22 -6.67 -24.70
C THR A 817 -32.52 -7.25 -23.49
N TYR A 818 -32.87 -8.48 -23.11
CA TYR A 818 -32.25 -9.23 -22.03
C TYR A 818 -31.34 -10.28 -22.65
N ARG A 819 -30.05 -10.24 -22.33
CA ARG A 819 -29.02 -11.10 -22.90
C ARG A 819 -28.36 -11.95 -21.82
N ARG A 820 -28.01 -13.17 -22.19
CA ARG A 820 -27.14 -14.04 -21.38
C ARG A 820 -25.72 -13.51 -21.46
N ASP A 821 -25.06 -13.27 -20.34
CA ASP A 821 -23.69 -12.75 -20.28
C ASP A 821 -22.78 -13.71 -19.49
N GLY A 822 -22.93 -15.00 -19.75
CA GLY A 822 -22.55 -16.06 -18.80
C GLY A 822 -23.79 -16.72 -18.22
N GLU A 823 -23.66 -17.91 -17.62
CA GLU A 823 -24.78 -18.54 -16.89
C GLU A 823 -25.12 -17.81 -15.59
N ASP A 824 -24.20 -16.99 -15.11
CA ASP A 824 -24.22 -16.25 -13.86
C ASP A 824 -24.46 -14.75 -14.07
N ASN A 825 -24.69 -14.27 -15.30
CA ASN A 825 -24.94 -12.85 -15.55
C ASN A 825 -26.07 -12.62 -16.56
N VAL A 826 -26.83 -11.55 -16.34
CA VAL A 826 -27.79 -11.00 -17.32
C VAL A 826 -27.38 -9.59 -17.70
N LEU A 827 -27.24 -9.33 -18.99
CA LEU A 827 -27.08 -7.98 -19.53
C LEU A 827 -28.43 -7.46 -20.06
N VAL A 828 -28.95 -6.41 -19.42
CA VAL A 828 -30.16 -5.69 -19.84
C VAL A 828 -29.73 -4.50 -20.68
N GLU A 829 -30.23 -4.37 -21.91
CA GLU A 829 -29.91 -3.27 -22.82
C GLU A 829 -31.15 -2.48 -23.23
N TYR A 830 -31.08 -1.15 -23.16
CA TYR A 830 -32.19 -0.25 -23.44
C TYR A 830 -32.08 0.50 -24.77
N GLY A 831 -33.16 0.55 -25.55
CA GLY A 831 -33.30 1.44 -26.70
C GLY A 831 -32.32 1.17 -27.85
N PRO A 832 -32.18 2.11 -28.80
CA PRO A 832 -31.17 2.04 -29.86
C PRO A 832 -29.74 2.28 -29.32
N MET A 833 -28.71 1.96 -30.13
CA MET A 833 -27.30 2.26 -29.82
C MET A 833 -26.97 3.74 -30.09
N THR A 834 -27.43 4.60 -29.18
CA THR A 834 -27.20 6.05 -29.22
C THR A 834 -26.88 6.58 -27.83
N LEU A 835 -26.14 7.68 -27.74
CA LEU A 835 -25.93 8.37 -26.47
C LEU A 835 -27.18 9.14 -26.03
N ASP A 836 -27.98 8.53 -25.16
CA ASP A 836 -29.20 9.09 -24.58
C ASP A 836 -29.20 9.00 -23.04
N ILE A 837 -29.26 10.17 -22.39
CA ILE A 837 -29.28 10.29 -20.92
C ILE A 837 -30.54 9.67 -20.31
N GLY A 838 -31.68 9.69 -21.03
CA GLY A 838 -32.92 9.04 -20.60
C GLY A 838 -32.77 7.52 -20.49
N LEU A 839 -32.04 6.89 -21.42
CA LEU A 839 -31.73 5.45 -21.34
C LEU A 839 -30.86 5.15 -20.11
N ARG A 840 -29.86 5.99 -19.82
CA ARG A 840 -29.04 5.82 -18.62
C ARG A 840 -29.83 6.00 -17.32
N MET A 841 -30.76 6.95 -17.29
CA MET A 841 -31.69 7.13 -16.18
C MET A 841 -32.55 5.88 -15.98
N ARG A 842 -33.03 5.28 -17.07
CA ARG A 842 -33.81 4.03 -17.01
C ARG A 842 -33.01 2.87 -16.43
N VAL A 843 -31.74 2.73 -16.84
CA VAL A 843 -30.79 1.76 -16.24
C VAL A 843 -30.72 1.93 -14.73
N HIS A 844 -30.60 3.18 -14.25
CA HIS A 844 -30.52 3.43 -12.81
C HIS A 844 -31.82 3.11 -12.09
N ALA A 845 -32.97 3.44 -12.69
CA ALA A 845 -34.26 3.13 -12.09
C ALA A 845 -34.48 1.61 -11.94
N LEU A 846 -34.00 0.81 -12.90
CA LEU A 846 -34.01 -0.66 -12.75
C LEU A 846 -33.03 -1.14 -11.66
N GLN A 847 -31.84 -0.53 -11.59
CA GLN A 847 -30.87 -0.80 -10.54
C GLN A 847 -31.47 -0.54 -9.14
N GLU A 848 -32.14 0.60 -8.94
CA GLU A 848 -32.81 0.96 -7.68
C GLU A 848 -33.98 0.03 -7.37
N ALA A 849 -34.84 -0.27 -8.36
CA ALA A 849 -35.96 -1.19 -8.18
C ALA A 849 -35.48 -2.61 -7.79
N LEU A 850 -34.37 -3.08 -8.38
CA LEU A 850 -33.76 -4.36 -8.02
C LEU A 850 -33.19 -4.33 -6.59
N ALA A 851 -32.52 -3.24 -6.21
CA ALA A 851 -31.97 -3.07 -4.87
C ALA A 851 -33.09 -3.03 -3.80
N GLU A 852 -34.22 -2.36 -4.08
CA GLU A 852 -35.40 -2.35 -3.21
C GLU A 852 -36.03 -3.75 -3.09
N HIS A 853 -36.10 -4.50 -4.18
CA HIS A 853 -36.66 -5.85 -4.18
C HIS A 853 -35.79 -6.87 -3.42
N GLY A 854 -34.45 -6.69 -3.45
CA GLY A 854 -33.48 -7.50 -2.69
C GLY A 854 -33.55 -9.02 -2.92
N PRO A 855 -33.58 -9.53 -4.16
CA PRO A 855 -33.68 -10.96 -4.41
C PRO A 855 -32.41 -11.69 -3.95
N ARG A 856 -32.58 -12.92 -3.41
CA ARG A 856 -31.45 -13.77 -3.02
C ARG A 856 -30.70 -14.28 -4.25
N GLY A 857 -29.38 -14.27 -4.17
CA GLY A 857 -28.49 -14.78 -5.22
C GLY A 857 -27.94 -13.71 -6.16
N ILE A 858 -28.18 -12.42 -5.93
CA ILE A 858 -27.45 -11.33 -6.62
C ILE A 858 -26.10 -11.12 -5.92
N LEU A 859 -25.03 -11.01 -6.70
CA LEU A 859 -23.67 -10.78 -6.21
C LEU A 859 -23.19 -9.35 -6.52
N ASP A 860 -23.39 -8.91 -7.75
CA ASP A 860 -22.98 -7.59 -8.24
C ASP A 860 -24.03 -7.02 -9.20
N VAL A 861 -24.16 -5.68 -9.22
CA VAL A 861 -25.04 -4.96 -10.16
C VAL A 861 -24.28 -3.77 -10.73
N THR A 862 -24.00 -3.82 -12.02
CA THR A 862 -23.05 -2.91 -12.69
C THR A 862 -23.78 -2.15 -13.79
N PRO A 863 -23.91 -0.82 -13.70
CA PRO A 863 -24.52 -0.02 -14.76
C PRO A 863 -23.49 0.35 -15.83
N GLY A 864 -23.84 0.17 -17.10
CA GLY A 864 -23.18 0.77 -18.26
C GLY A 864 -23.88 2.05 -18.72
N ILE A 865 -23.57 2.51 -19.94
CA ILE A 865 -24.17 3.72 -20.52
C ILE A 865 -25.68 3.54 -20.79
N ARG A 866 -26.05 2.42 -21.40
CA ARG A 866 -27.44 2.08 -21.76
C ARG A 866 -27.79 0.65 -21.38
N SER A 867 -27.04 0.09 -20.44
CA SER A 867 -27.13 -1.30 -20.05
C SER A 867 -26.99 -1.49 -18.54
N LEU A 868 -27.55 -2.57 -18.01
CA LEU A 868 -27.38 -3.02 -16.63
C LEU A 868 -26.96 -4.48 -16.66
N GLN A 869 -25.80 -4.80 -16.09
CA GLN A 869 -25.41 -6.17 -15.83
C GLN A 869 -25.80 -6.55 -14.40
N VAL A 870 -26.39 -7.74 -14.25
CA VAL A 870 -26.77 -8.33 -12.98
C VAL A 870 -26.06 -9.66 -12.83
N HIS A 871 -25.04 -9.68 -11.98
CA HIS A 871 -24.26 -10.88 -11.64
C HIS A 871 -24.94 -11.64 -10.51
N THR A 872 -25.04 -12.96 -10.66
CA THR A 872 -25.76 -13.85 -9.78
C THR A 872 -24.92 -15.05 -9.38
N ASP A 873 -25.27 -15.69 -8.28
CA ASP A 873 -24.87 -17.07 -8.03
C ASP A 873 -25.75 -17.97 -8.92
N ALA A 874 -25.18 -18.46 -10.03
CA ALA A 874 -25.90 -19.30 -10.99
C ALA A 874 -26.52 -20.57 -10.38
N ARG A 875 -26.00 -21.08 -9.26
CA ARG A 875 -26.59 -22.26 -8.58
C ARG A 875 -27.86 -21.90 -7.81
N THR A 876 -28.01 -20.64 -7.43
CA THR A 876 -29.16 -20.12 -6.67
C THR A 876 -30.17 -19.43 -7.59
N LEU A 877 -29.69 -18.57 -8.49
CA LEU A 877 -30.47 -17.74 -9.41
C LEU A 877 -29.81 -17.72 -10.80
N PRO A 878 -30.15 -18.67 -11.69
CA PRO A 878 -29.62 -18.69 -13.07
C PRO A 878 -30.02 -17.44 -13.86
N ALA A 879 -29.19 -17.06 -14.85
CA ALA A 879 -29.41 -15.90 -15.71
C ALA A 879 -30.82 -15.83 -16.35
N SER A 880 -31.34 -16.93 -16.89
CA SER A 880 -32.69 -17.02 -17.47
C SER A 880 -33.80 -16.67 -16.47
N ARG A 881 -33.65 -17.06 -15.20
CA ARG A 881 -34.61 -16.73 -14.15
C ARG A 881 -34.45 -15.28 -13.72
N ALA A 882 -33.22 -14.79 -13.57
CA ALA A 882 -32.97 -13.38 -13.27
C ALA A 882 -33.56 -12.46 -14.36
N ALA A 883 -33.42 -12.82 -15.64
CA ALA A 883 -34.03 -12.09 -16.75
C ALA A 883 -35.56 -12.02 -16.64
N GLY A 884 -36.21 -13.10 -16.20
CA GLY A 884 -37.65 -13.11 -15.90
C GLY A 884 -38.03 -12.08 -14.83
N LEU A 885 -37.32 -12.05 -13.71
CA LEU A 885 -37.54 -11.08 -12.63
C LEU A 885 -37.30 -9.64 -13.11
N LEU A 886 -36.22 -9.38 -13.83
CA LEU A 886 -35.90 -8.03 -14.33
C LEU A 886 -36.95 -7.52 -15.32
N ARG A 887 -37.62 -8.40 -16.06
CA ARG A 887 -38.77 -8.05 -16.92
C ARG A 887 -40.00 -7.66 -16.12
N GLU A 888 -40.24 -8.29 -14.98
CA GLU A 888 -41.34 -7.92 -14.08
C GLU A 888 -41.08 -6.57 -13.42
N LEU A 889 -39.86 -6.34 -12.93
CA LEU A 889 -39.45 -5.05 -12.35
C LEU A 889 -39.48 -3.90 -13.37
N GLU A 890 -39.10 -4.15 -14.63
CA GLU A 890 -39.18 -3.12 -15.67
C GLU A 890 -40.60 -2.56 -15.86
N LEU A 891 -41.63 -3.36 -15.59
CA LEU A 891 -43.02 -2.94 -15.69
C LEU A 891 -43.47 -2.03 -14.54
N THR A 892 -42.71 -1.95 -13.44
CA THR A 892 -43.06 -1.13 -12.28
C THR A 892 -42.41 0.25 -12.32
N ILE A 893 -41.43 0.46 -13.19
CA ILE A 893 -40.67 1.72 -13.29
C ILE A 893 -41.52 2.79 -14.03
N PRO A 894 -41.70 4.01 -13.45
CA PRO A 894 -42.50 5.10 -14.05
C PRO A 894 -41.91 5.58 -15.38
N PRO A 895 -42.66 6.27 -16.25
CA PRO A 895 -42.17 6.77 -17.54
C PRO A 895 -40.81 7.48 -17.45
N THR A 896 -39.96 7.31 -18.47
CA THR A 896 -38.58 7.85 -18.47
C THR A 896 -38.52 9.36 -18.25
N SER A 897 -39.51 10.09 -18.78
CA SER A 897 -39.64 11.55 -18.62
C SER A 897 -39.89 12.00 -17.17
N GLU A 898 -40.34 11.10 -16.29
CA GLU A 898 -40.64 11.37 -14.89
C GLU A 898 -39.46 11.05 -13.94
N LEU A 899 -38.37 10.50 -14.47
CA LEU A 899 -37.23 10.08 -13.64
C LEU A 899 -36.42 11.28 -13.15
N VAL A 900 -36.06 11.22 -11.86
CA VAL A 900 -35.26 12.22 -11.16
C VAL A 900 -34.27 11.50 -10.24
N VAL A 901 -33.02 11.96 -10.20
CA VAL A 901 -31.95 11.39 -9.34
C VAL A 901 -31.22 12.48 -8.55
N PRO A 902 -30.65 12.14 -7.38
CA PRO A 902 -29.64 12.96 -6.75
C PRO A 902 -28.47 13.23 -7.72
N SER A 903 -28.02 14.48 -7.79
CA SER A 903 -26.93 14.90 -8.69
C SER A 903 -26.15 16.04 -8.05
N ARG A 904 -25.07 15.67 -7.37
CA ARG A 904 -24.15 16.60 -6.72
C ARG A 904 -23.22 17.22 -7.76
N THR A 905 -23.02 18.54 -7.68
CA THR A 905 -21.99 19.22 -8.47
C THR A 905 -20.66 19.12 -7.74
N VAL A 906 -19.60 18.74 -8.45
CA VAL A 906 -18.24 18.58 -7.93
C VAL A 906 -17.30 19.46 -8.76
N ARG A 907 -16.72 20.50 -8.14
CA ARG A 907 -15.80 21.41 -8.83
C ARG A 907 -14.35 20.97 -8.62
N LEU A 908 -13.70 20.55 -9.70
CA LEU A 908 -12.34 20.01 -9.68
C LEU A 908 -11.34 20.93 -10.39
N PRO A 909 -10.07 20.97 -9.93
CA PRO A 909 -9.00 21.68 -10.62
C PRO A 909 -8.63 20.97 -11.92
N LEU A 910 -8.35 21.73 -12.99
CA LEU A 910 -7.82 21.18 -14.24
C LEU A 910 -6.55 21.92 -14.64
N SER A 911 -5.43 21.20 -14.66
CA SER A 911 -4.19 21.62 -15.33
C SER A 911 -4.34 21.31 -16.82
N TRP A 912 -4.55 22.34 -17.63
CA TRP A 912 -4.74 22.23 -19.07
C TRP A 912 -3.43 21.90 -19.79
N ASP A 913 -3.43 20.91 -20.68
CA ASP A 913 -2.23 20.46 -21.43
C ASP A 913 -1.02 20.15 -20.52
N ASP A 914 -1.31 19.40 -19.44
CA ASP A 914 -0.38 19.10 -18.35
C ASP A 914 0.89 18.38 -18.82
N PRO A 915 2.08 18.70 -18.26
CA PRO A 915 3.34 18.03 -18.62
C PRO A 915 3.31 16.50 -18.53
N ALA A 916 2.59 15.92 -17.56
CA ALA A 916 2.50 14.46 -17.42
C ALA A 916 1.73 13.81 -18.59
N THR A 917 0.74 14.51 -19.13
CA THR A 917 -0.01 14.03 -20.32
C THR A 917 0.84 14.10 -21.57
N ARG A 918 1.65 15.15 -21.74
CA ARG A 918 2.61 15.26 -22.86
C ARG A 918 3.67 14.16 -22.80
N LEU A 919 4.18 13.85 -21.62
CA LEU A 919 5.11 12.72 -21.43
C LEU A 919 4.47 11.39 -21.85
N ALA A 920 3.18 11.17 -21.57
CA ALA A 920 2.49 9.97 -22.03
C ALA A 920 2.38 9.91 -23.57
N VAL A 921 2.17 11.05 -24.24
CA VAL A 921 2.18 11.15 -25.72
C VAL A 921 3.58 10.91 -26.28
N GLU A 922 4.62 11.47 -25.66
CA GLU A 922 6.02 11.25 -26.05
C GLU A 922 6.41 9.77 -25.95
N ARG A 923 6.02 9.09 -24.86
CA ARG A 923 6.22 7.64 -24.70
C ARG A 923 5.48 6.85 -25.77
N TYR A 924 4.26 7.25 -26.11
CA TYR A 924 3.49 6.62 -27.18
C TYR A 924 4.16 6.76 -28.55
N LEU A 925 4.62 7.97 -28.88
CA LEU A 925 5.36 8.25 -30.12
C LEU A 925 6.66 7.43 -30.20
N ALA A 926 7.38 7.30 -29.08
CA ALA A 926 8.66 6.60 -29.05
C ALA A 926 8.54 5.06 -29.09
N GLY A 927 7.49 4.49 -28.50
CA GLY A 927 7.41 3.05 -28.25
C GLY A 927 6.21 2.32 -28.84
N VAL A 928 5.23 3.04 -29.42
CA VAL A 928 3.98 2.43 -29.91
C VAL A 928 3.67 2.85 -31.34
N ARG A 929 3.53 4.15 -31.60
CA ARG A 929 3.18 4.67 -32.93
C ARG A 929 3.52 6.16 -33.04
N ASP A 930 4.36 6.50 -34.00
CA ASP A 930 4.89 7.85 -34.20
C ASP A 930 4.15 8.69 -35.25
N ASP A 931 3.24 8.08 -36.01
CA ASP A 931 2.58 8.67 -37.18
C ASP A 931 1.04 8.81 -37.04
N ALA A 932 0.53 8.75 -35.81
CA ALA A 932 -0.91 8.75 -35.56
C ALA A 932 -1.56 10.12 -35.83
N PRO A 933 -2.75 10.20 -36.46
CA PRO A 933 -3.40 11.48 -36.82
C PRO A 933 -3.71 12.42 -35.64
N TRP A 934 -3.82 11.86 -34.42
CA TRP A 934 -4.06 12.60 -33.19
C TRP A 934 -2.78 13.06 -32.47
N THR A 935 -1.62 12.79 -33.06
CA THR A 935 -0.30 13.18 -32.56
C THR A 935 0.36 14.20 -33.50
N PRO A 936 1.33 15.02 -33.02
CA PRO A 936 1.90 15.04 -31.67
C PRO A 936 1.00 15.71 -30.61
N TRP A 937 -0.17 16.26 -30.97
CA TRP A 937 -0.96 17.07 -30.05
C TRP A 937 -2.46 16.75 -30.09
N ASN A 938 -2.95 16.10 -29.03
CA ASN A 938 -4.34 15.63 -28.93
C ASN A 938 -5.37 16.78 -28.93
N ILE A 939 -5.05 17.90 -28.31
CA ILE A 939 -5.95 19.06 -28.21
C ILE A 939 -6.14 19.71 -29.59
N GLU A 940 -5.08 19.81 -30.39
CA GLU A 940 -5.17 20.28 -31.78
C GLU A 940 -6.06 19.36 -32.61
N PHE A 941 -5.89 18.05 -32.42
CA PHE A 941 -6.73 17.06 -33.08
C PHE A 941 -8.21 17.22 -32.71
N ILE A 942 -8.52 17.40 -31.42
CA ILE A 942 -9.89 17.66 -30.94
C ILE A 942 -10.45 18.93 -31.60
N ARG A 943 -9.69 20.03 -31.68
CA ARG A 943 -10.11 21.24 -32.41
C ARG A 943 -10.45 20.91 -33.87
N ARG A 944 -9.53 20.22 -34.56
CA ARG A 944 -9.62 19.92 -35.99
C ARG A 944 -10.83 19.06 -36.33
N ILE A 945 -11.03 17.96 -35.61
CA ILE A 945 -12.12 17.00 -35.89
C ILE A 945 -13.50 17.57 -35.55
N ASN A 946 -13.58 18.56 -34.66
CA ASN A 946 -14.83 19.23 -34.28
C ASN A 946 -15.15 20.50 -35.09
N GLY A 947 -14.28 20.91 -36.02
CA GLY A 947 -14.50 22.10 -36.85
C GLY A 947 -14.45 23.41 -36.07
N LEU A 948 -13.63 23.47 -35.03
CA LEU A 948 -13.43 24.65 -34.19
C LEU A 948 -12.34 25.56 -34.76
N GLU A 949 -12.48 26.86 -34.55
CA GLU A 949 -11.59 27.87 -35.13
C GLU A 949 -10.23 27.88 -34.43
N SER A 950 -10.22 27.65 -33.10
CA SER A 950 -9.02 27.73 -32.28
C SER A 950 -8.96 26.64 -31.20
N VAL A 951 -7.76 26.37 -30.69
CA VAL A 951 -7.58 25.52 -29.49
C VAL A 951 -8.21 26.18 -28.25
N GLU A 952 -8.31 27.51 -28.23
CA GLU A 952 -8.99 28.23 -27.15
C GLU A 952 -10.49 27.93 -27.12
N ASP A 953 -11.12 27.66 -28.26
CA ASP A 953 -12.52 27.23 -28.31
C ASP A 953 -12.71 25.87 -27.62
N VAL A 954 -11.75 24.94 -27.81
CA VAL A 954 -11.73 23.65 -27.11
C VAL A 954 -11.63 23.89 -25.61
N ARG A 955 -10.72 24.76 -25.20
CA ARG A 955 -10.52 25.11 -23.79
C ARG A 955 -11.77 25.71 -23.16
N ALA A 956 -12.41 26.67 -23.84
CA ALA A 956 -13.63 27.33 -23.38
C ALA A 956 -14.77 26.30 -23.22
N ILE A 957 -15.03 25.49 -24.25
CA ILE A 957 -16.04 24.42 -24.20
C ILE A 957 -15.77 23.47 -23.03
N VAL A 958 -14.51 23.06 -22.83
CA VAL A 958 -14.18 22.13 -21.74
C VAL A 958 -14.50 22.73 -20.38
N HIS A 959 -14.14 24.00 -20.13
CA HIS A 959 -14.34 24.65 -18.83
C HIS A 959 -15.79 25.09 -18.58
N ASP A 960 -16.54 25.42 -19.63
CA ASP A 960 -17.94 25.85 -19.54
C ASP A 960 -18.92 24.66 -19.43
N ALA A 961 -18.44 23.44 -19.67
CA ALA A 961 -19.24 22.23 -19.61
C ALA A 961 -19.56 21.75 -18.19
N SER A 962 -20.75 21.18 -18.04
CA SER A 962 -21.16 20.38 -16.88
C SER A 962 -21.26 18.92 -17.32
N TYR A 963 -20.34 18.09 -16.83
CA TYR A 963 -20.21 16.69 -17.25
C TYR A 963 -20.97 15.79 -16.30
N LEU A 964 -22.04 15.16 -16.78
CA LEU A 964 -22.81 14.19 -16.00
C LEU A 964 -22.08 12.84 -15.99
N VAL A 965 -21.72 12.34 -14.82
CA VAL A 965 -21.12 11.02 -14.62
C VAL A 965 -22.17 9.94 -14.88
N LEU A 966 -21.99 9.17 -15.94
CA LEU A 966 -22.90 8.11 -16.33
C LEU A 966 -22.51 6.78 -15.66
N GLY A 967 -21.23 6.50 -15.52
CA GLY A 967 -20.73 5.26 -14.91
C GLY A 967 -19.38 5.48 -14.24
N LEU A 968 -18.92 4.46 -13.53
CA LEU A 968 -17.64 4.43 -12.83
C LEU A 968 -16.90 3.15 -13.20
N GLY A 969 -15.57 3.20 -13.23
CA GLY A 969 -14.74 2.08 -13.64
C GLY A 969 -14.37 2.03 -15.13
N ASP A 970 -14.41 3.17 -15.84
CA ASP A 970 -13.94 3.32 -17.23
C ASP A 970 -12.65 4.17 -17.27
N VAL A 971 -11.44 3.62 -17.08
CA VAL A 971 -11.19 2.24 -16.66
C VAL A 971 -10.59 2.17 -15.26
N TYR A 972 -11.14 1.28 -14.44
CA TYR A 972 -10.76 0.96 -13.06
C TYR A 972 -10.99 2.06 -12.00
N LEU A 973 -11.10 1.64 -10.75
CA LEU A 973 -10.93 2.45 -9.53
C LEU A 973 -11.68 3.81 -9.54
N GLY A 974 -12.98 3.77 -9.81
CA GLY A 974 -13.84 4.96 -9.77
C GLY A 974 -13.64 5.94 -10.93
N ALA A 975 -12.85 5.58 -11.96
CA ALA A 975 -12.71 6.37 -13.18
C ALA A 975 -14.09 6.63 -13.81
N PRO A 976 -14.53 7.89 -13.94
CA PRO A 976 -15.85 8.19 -14.46
C PRO A 976 -15.87 8.01 -15.97
N VAL A 977 -16.99 7.53 -16.49
CA VAL A 977 -17.41 7.85 -17.86
C VAL A 977 -18.47 8.94 -17.76
N ALA A 978 -18.16 10.12 -18.27
CA ALA A 978 -19.04 11.29 -18.15
C ALA A 978 -19.31 11.93 -19.51
N THR A 979 -20.42 12.63 -19.67
CA THR A 979 -20.70 13.39 -20.89
C THR A 979 -21.28 14.77 -20.58
N PRO A 980 -20.97 15.81 -21.38
CA PRO A 980 -21.61 17.10 -21.22
C PRO A 980 -23.14 17.03 -21.34
N LEU A 981 -23.82 17.68 -20.39
CA LEU A 981 -25.27 17.87 -20.44
C LEU A 981 -25.67 18.64 -21.71
N ASP A 982 -25.01 19.77 -21.99
CA ASP A 982 -25.22 20.54 -23.21
C ASP A 982 -24.64 19.81 -24.44
N PRO A 983 -25.46 19.41 -25.43
CA PRO A 983 -24.95 18.77 -26.64
C PRO A 983 -23.94 19.59 -27.43
N ARG A 984 -23.93 20.93 -27.28
CA ARG A 984 -22.94 21.82 -27.91
C ARG A 984 -21.56 21.70 -27.29
N HIS A 985 -21.45 21.09 -26.10
CA HIS A 985 -20.18 20.87 -25.43
C HIS A 985 -19.62 19.45 -25.64
N ARG A 986 -20.35 18.57 -26.33
CA ARG A 986 -19.91 17.21 -26.63
C ARG A 986 -18.88 17.20 -27.75
N LEU A 987 -17.63 17.46 -27.40
CA LEU A 987 -16.50 17.32 -28.32
C LEU A 987 -16.35 15.83 -28.68
N VAL A 988 -16.46 15.52 -29.97
CA VAL A 988 -16.34 14.16 -30.48
C VAL A 988 -14.88 13.90 -30.89
N THR A 989 -14.35 12.75 -30.53
CA THR A 989 -13.00 12.32 -30.92
C THR A 989 -12.88 10.81 -31.05
N THR A 990 -11.74 10.31 -31.53
CA THR A 990 -11.46 8.86 -31.55
C THR A 990 -10.75 8.41 -30.28
N LYS A 991 -10.87 7.12 -29.93
CA LYS A 991 -9.90 6.47 -29.04
C LYS A 991 -8.58 6.22 -29.81
N TYR A 992 -7.45 6.13 -29.11
CA TYR A 992 -6.13 5.77 -29.66
C TYR A 992 -6.17 4.39 -30.33
N ASN A 993 -5.44 4.24 -31.44
CA ASN A 993 -5.27 2.97 -32.14
C ASN A 993 -3.80 2.73 -32.57
N PRO A 994 -3.08 1.78 -31.94
CA PRO A 994 -3.46 1.04 -30.73
C PRO A 994 -3.49 1.95 -29.50
N ALA A 995 -4.11 1.49 -28.40
CA ALA A 995 -4.16 2.22 -27.13
C ALA A 995 -2.75 2.43 -26.53
N ARG A 996 -2.60 3.43 -25.65
CA ARG A 996 -1.35 3.64 -24.92
C ARG A 996 -1.14 2.53 -23.90
N THR A 997 0.13 2.14 -23.73
CA THR A 997 0.57 1.22 -22.67
C THR A 997 0.72 1.91 -21.32
N TRP A 998 0.86 3.23 -21.30
CA TRP A 998 1.05 4.04 -20.09
C TRP A 998 0.29 5.37 -20.15
N THR A 999 -0.37 5.71 -19.05
CA THR A 999 -1.13 6.94 -18.81
C THR A 999 -0.90 7.33 -17.36
N ALA A 1000 -0.51 8.58 -17.11
CA ALA A 1000 -0.32 9.09 -15.77
C ALA A 1000 -1.66 9.13 -14.99
N GLU A 1001 -1.59 8.82 -13.69
CA GLU A 1001 -2.75 8.86 -12.81
C GLU A 1001 -3.47 10.23 -12.82
N ASN A 1002 -4.79 10.19 -12.90
CA ASN A 1002 -5.75 11.30 -13.02
C ASN A 1002 -5.51 12.23 -14.20
N SER A 1003 -4.88 11.72 -15.26
CA SER A 1003 -5.01 12.33 -16.57
C SER A 1003 -6.48 12.38 -16.95
N VAL A 1004 -6.88 13.48 -17.60
CA VAL A 1004 -8.23 13.71 -18.09
C VAL A 1004 -8.20 13.60 -19.61
N GLY A 1005 -9.11 12.80 -20.17
CA GLY A 1005 -9.18 12.59 -21.60
C GLY A 1005 -10.60 12.51 -22.12
N ILE A 1006 -10.73 12.71 -23.44
CA ILE A 1006 -11.98 12.59 -24.20
C ILE A 1006 -11.85 11.43 -25.19
N GLY A 1007 -12.86 10.58 -25.28
CA GLY A 1007 -12.91 9.43 -26.20
C GLY A 1007 -14.35 9.25 -26.69
N GLY A 1008 -14.57 9.29 -28.00
CA GLY A 1008 -15.93 9.50 -28.51
C GLY A 1008 -16.47 10.85 -28.01
N ALA A 1009 -17.66 10.86 -27.43
CA ALA A 1009 -18.28 12.01 -26.77
C ALA A 1009 -18.20 11.94 -25.23
N TYR A 1010 -17.29 11.11 -24.69
CA TYR A 1010 -17.15 10.85 -23.27
C TYR A 1010 -15.86 11.42 -22.71
N LEU A 1011 -15.94 11.87 -21.45
CA LEU A 1011 -14.81 12.26 -20.63
C LEU A 1011 -14.49 11.14 -19.64
N CYS A 1012 -13.19 10.90 -19.45
CA CYS A 1012 -12.63 10.02 -18.44
C CYS A 1012 -11.61 10.76 -17.57
N ILE A 1013 -11.54 10.39 -16.29
CA ILE A 1013 -10.42 10.69 -15.39
C ILE A 1013 -9.79 9.35 -14.99
N TYR A 1014 -8.54 9.11 -15.35
CA TYR A 1014 -7.88 7.82 -15.08
C TYR A 1014 -7.63 7.64 -13.57
N GLY A 1015 -8.27 6.67 -12.93
CA GLY A 1015 -8.22 6.46 -11.48
C GLY A 1015 -6.87 5.95 -10.94
N MET A 1016 -6.02 5.42 -11.83
CA MET A 1016 -4.70 4.88 -11.54
C MET A 1016 -3.78 5.05 -12.76
N GLU A 1017 -2.47 4.86 -12.54
CA GLU A 1017 -1.52 4.73 -13.63
C GLU A 1017 -1.73 3.41 -14.39
N GLY A 1018 -1.78 3.45 -15.72
CA GLY A 1018 -2.02 2.25 -16.52
C GLY A 1018 -2.27 2.51 -18.00
N PRO A 1019 -2.76 1.51 -18.76
CA PRO A 1019 -3.10 1.68 -20.18
C PRO A 1019 -4.29 2.63 -20.37
N GLY A 1020 -4.40 3.27 -21.54
CA GLY A 1020 -5.48 4.21 -21.81
C GLY A 1020 -5.67 4.55 -23.29
N GLY A 1021 -6.93 4.76 -23.68
CA GLY A 1021 -7.32 5.03 -25.07
C GLY A 1021 -7.81 6.45 -25.35
N TYR A 1022 -8.09 7.28 -24.35
CA TYR A 1022 -8.74 8.59 -24.56
C TYR A 1022 -7.72 9.67 -24.94
N GLN A 1023 -8.14 10.67 -25.70
CA GLN A 1023 -7.33 11.83 -26.11
C GLN A 1023 -7.16 12.80 -24.94
N PHE A 1024 -5.92 13.15 -24.59
CA PHE A 1024 -5.68 13.99 -23.41
C PHE A 1024 -6.09 15.45 -23.60
N ILE A 1025 -6.62 16.04 -22.53
CA ILE A 1025 -6.87 17.48 -22.41
C ILE A 1025 -6.15 18.12 -21.23
N GLY A 1026 -5.78 17.34 -20.21
CA GLY A 1026 -5.14 17.85 -19.01
C GLY A 1026 -5.05 16.82 -17.88
N ARG A 1027 -4.83 17.29 -16.66
CA ARG A 1027 -4.73 16.46 -15.46
C ARG A 1027 -5.47 17.11 -14.28
N THR A 1028 -5.98 16.29 -13.38
CA THR A 1028 -6.68 16.74 -12.17
C THR A 1028 -6.12 16.06 -10.91
N VAL A 1029 -6.77 16.30 -9.77
CA VAL A 1029 -6.48 15.65 -8.49
C VAL A 1029 -6.97 14.20 -8.48
N GLN A 1030 -6.63 13.48 -7.43
CA GLN A 1030 -7.02 12.10 -7.20
C GLN A 1030 -8.55 12.00 -7.19
N ILE A 1031 -9.08 11.02 -7.92
CA ILE A 1031 -10.49 10.57 -7.84
C ILE A 1031 -10.63 9.21 -7.13
N TRP A 1032 -9.49 8.59 -6.82
CA TRP A 1032 -9.35 7.41 -6.00
C TRP A 1032 -8.31 7.67 -4.91
N ASN A 1033 -8.66 7.46 -3.65
CA ASN A 1033 -7.71 7.49 -2.55
C ASN A 1033 -7.64 6.09 -1.93
N ARG A 1034 -6.46 5.48 -2.02
CA ARG A 1034 -6.27 4.07 -1.63
C ARG A 1034 -6.53 3.86 -0.14
N PHE A 1035 -5.97 4.68 0.73
CA PHE A 1035 -6.00 4.43 2.18
C PHE A 1035 -6.63 5.54 2.98
N ARG A 1036 -6.34 6.80 2.63
CA ARG A 1036 -6.76 7.95 3.44
C ARG A 1036 -8.18 8.33 3.07
N ARG A 1037 -8.98 8.59 4.10
CA ARG A 1037 -10.39 8.97 4.00
C ARG A 1037 -10.49 10.40 4.51
N GLY A 1038 -10.86 11.33 3.65
CA GLY A 1038 -10.94 12.77 3.94
C GLY A 1038 -11.49 13.53 2.74
N GLY A 1039 -12.16 14.66 2.99
CA GLY A 1039 -12.82 15.44 1.94
C GLY A 1039 -13.80 14.58 1.13
N MET A 1040 -13.62 14.54 -0.20
CA MET A 1040 -14.44 13.74 -1.12
C MET A 1040 -14.38 12.22 -0.89
N PHE A 1041 -13.40 11.74 -0.11
CA PHE A 1041 -13.16 10.32 0.18
C PHE A 1041 -13.63 9.88 1.57
N GLY A 1042 -14.50 10.67 2.20
CA GLY A 1042 -14.97 10.38 3.57
C GLY A 1042 -15.74 9.07 3.67
N GLU A 1043 -16.56 8.75 2.68
CA GLU A 1043 -17.39 7.55 2.66
C GLU A 1043 -16.69 6.37 1.98
N ASN A 1044 -16.02 6.61 0.85
CA ASN A 1044 -15.50 5.58 -0.04
C ASN A 1044 -14.12 5.96 -0.59
N PRO A 1045 -13.34 4.97 -1.09
CA PRO A 1045 -12.11 5.26 -1.82
C PRO A 1045 -12.30 6.03 -3.13
N TRP A 1046 -13.47 5.99 -3.75
CA TRP A 1046 -13.76 6.77 -4.96
C TRP A 1046 -14.48 8.07 -4.61
N ALA A 1047 -14.12 9.16 -5.28
CA ALA A 1047 -14.66 10.50 -4.99
C ALA A 1047 -16.04 10.74 -5.62
N LEU A 1048 -16.29 10.18 -6.80
CA LEU A 1048 -17.44 10.50 -7.65
C LEU A 1048 -18.57 9.47 -7.52
N ARG A 1049 -19.81 9.93 -7.63
CA ARG A 1049 -21.03 9.11 -7.59
C ARG A 1049 -21.69 9.08 -8.98
N PHE A 1050 -22.55 8.10 -9.21
CA PHE A 1050 -23.41 8.14 -10.40
C PHE A 1050 -24.23 9.43 -10.41
N PHE A 1051 -24.30 10.06 -11.58
CA PHE A 1051 -24.97 11.34 -11.83
C PHE A 1051 -24.38 12.56 -11.13
N ASP A 1052 -23.17 12.47 -10.56
CA ASP A 1052 -22.42 13.68 -10.23
C ASP A 1052 -22.20 14.55 -11.48
N ARG A 1053 -22.13 15.87 -11.28
CA ARG A 1053 -21.84 16.85 -12.32
C ARG A 1053 -20.46 17.42 -12.08
N ILE A 1054 -19.49 17.01 -12.89
CA ILE A 1054 -18.12 17.53 -12.83
C ILE A 1054 -18.09 18.89 -13.51
N GLN A 1055 -17.49 19.86 -12.84
CA GLN A 1055 -17.15 21.18 -13.39
C GLN A 1055 -15.69 21.49 -13.12
N TRP A 1056 -15.06 22.22 -14.02
CA TRP A 1056 -13.63 22.51 -13.92
C TRP A 1056 -13.38 23.94 -13.45
N TYR A 1057 -12.30 24.15 -12.71
CA TYR A 1057 -11.66 25.46 -12.58
C TYR A 1057 -10.19 25.36 -12.98
N PRO A 1058 -9.64 26.37 -13.69
CA PRO A 1058 -8.29 26.30 -14.21
C PRO A 1058 -7.25 26.44 -13.10
N VAL A 1059 -6.19 25.64 -13.17
CA VAL A 1059 -4.98 25.78 -12.34
C VAL A 1059 -3.72 25.59 -13.21
N SER A 1060 -2.58 26.09 -12.74
CA SER A 1060 -1.28 25.75 -13.31
C SER A 1060 -0.85 24.31 -12.95
N ALA A 1061 0.16 23.78 -13.64
CA ALA A 1061 0.73 22.48 -13.33
C ALA A 1061 1.38 22.47 -11.93
N GLU A 1062 2.05 23.57 -11.54
CA GLU A 1062 2.64 23.73 -10.21
C GLU A 1062 1.59 23.76 -9.10
N GLU A 1063 0.50 24.52 -9.29
CA GLU A 1063 -0.63 24.54 -8.34
C GLU A 1063 -1.29 23.18 -8.22
N LEU A 1064 -1.45 22.46 -9.35
CA LEU A 1064 -2.03 21.12 -9.33
C LEU A 1064 -1.18 20.15 -8.50
N LEU A 1065 0.15 20.19 -8.61
CA LEU A 1065 1.02 19.32 -7.84
C LEU A 1065 0.86 19.54 -6.32
N GLU A 1066 0.70 20.78 -5.88
CA GLU A 1066 0.43 21.06 -4.47
C GLU A 1066 -0.96 20.56 -4.05
N LEU A 1067 -2.00 20.80 -4.86
CA LEU A 1067 -3.35 20.29 -4.57
C LEU A 1067 -3.40 18.75 -4.52
N ARG A 1068 -2.65 18.08 -5.40
CA ARG A 1068 -2.49 16.61 -5.38
C ARG A 1068 -1.80 16.14 -4.12
N ALA A 1069 -0.74 16.84 -3.71
CA ALA A 1069 0.01 16.51 -2.50
C ALA A 1069 -0.85 16.71 -1.23
N GLU A 1070 -1.67 17.76 -1.19
CA GLU A 1070 -2.63 18.00 -0.11
C GLU A 1070 -3.76 16.97 -0.09
N THR A 1071 -4.25 16.56 -1.27
CA THR A 1071 -5.26 15.50 -1.41
C THR A 1071 -4.71 14.15 -0.92
N ASP A 1072 -3.50 13.79 -1.33
CA ASP A 1072 -2.81 12.59 -0.85
C ASP A 1072 -2.55 12.65 0.65
N ALA A 1073 -2.31 13.84 1.21
CA ALA A 1073 -2.15 14.03 2.63
C ALA A 1073 -3.46 13.98 3.43
N GLY A 1074 -4.63 13.94 2.75
CA GLY A 1074 -5.96 13.94 3.35
C GLY A 1074 -6.51 15.32 3.70
N ARG A 1075 -5.93 16.40 3.15
CA ARG A 1075 -6.31 17.81 3.38
C ARG A 1075 -6.90 18.50 2.14
N GLY A 1076 -7.09 17.76 1.04
CA GLY A 1076 -7.73 18.28 -0.16
C GLY A 1076 -9.22 18.53 0.07
N GLU A 1077 -9.64 19.79 0.03
CA GLU A 1077 -11.04 20.19 0.07
C GLU A 1077 -11.45 20.80 -1.28
N PHE A 1078 -12.57 20.31 -1.81
CA PHE A 1078 -13.12 20.75 -3.10
C PHE A 1078 -14.59 21.07 -2.95
N GLU A 1079 -15.06 22.08 -3.69
CA GLU A 1079 -16.44 22.54 -3.59
C GLU A 1079 -17.40 21.47 -4.14
N THR A 1080 -18.30 21.01 -3.27
CA THR A 1080 -19.39 20.11 -3.63
C THR A 1080 -20.74 20.71 -3.24
N THR A 1081 -21.72 20.65 -4.13
CA THR A 1081 -23.10 21.12 -3.86
C THR A 1081 -24.10 20.06 -4.23
N ASP A 1082 -24.87 19.58 -3.25
CA ASP A 1082 -25.95 18.61 -3.48
C ASP A 1082 -27.08 19.22 -4.32
N GLY A 1083 -27.73 18.40 -5.13
CA GLY A 1083 -28.81 18.81 -6.01
C GLY A 1083 -29.53 17.61 -6.62
N MET A 1084 -30.42 17.88 -7.57
CA MET A 1084 -31.18 16.87 -8.30
C MET A 1084 -30.99 17.07 -9.81
N PHE A 1085 -31.11 16.00 -10.58
CA PHE A 1085 -31.18 16.00 -12.03
C PHE A 1085 -32.51 15.37 -12.48
N SER A 1086 -33.25 16.07 -13.34
CA SER A 1086 -34.57 15.68 -13.84
C SER A 1086 -34.55 15.55 -15.36
N ILE A 1087 -35.07 14.43 -15.89
CA ILE A 1087 -35.19 14.26 -17.34
C ILE A 1087 -36.14 15.29 -17.94
N ALA A 1088 -37.28 15.57 -17.30
CA ALA A 1088 -38.23 16.56 -17.80
C ALA A 1088 -37.61 17.96 -17.96
N GLU A 1089 -36.77 18.39 -17.01
CA GLU A 1089 -36.08 19.68 -17.10
C GLU A 1089 -35.00 19.69 -18.19
N TYR A 1090 -34.30 18.57 -18.35
CA TYR A 1090 -33.31 18.39 -19.41
C TYR A 1090 -33.95 18.39 -20.81
N GLU A 1091 -35.08 17.71 -20.99
CA GLU A 1091 -35.84 17.72 -22.24
C GLU A 1091 -36.35 19.14 -22.59
N GLN A 1092 -36.84 19.89 -21.61
CA GLN A 1092 -37.22 21.29 -21.79
C GLN A 1092 -36.03 22.17 -22.21
N PHE A 1093 -34.84 21.91 -21.65
CA PHE A 1093 -33.60 22.57 -22.08
C PHE A 1093 -33.27 22.25 -23.54
N LEU A 1094 -33.35 20.98 -23.95
CA LEU A 1094 -33.08 20.57 -25.33
C LEU A 1094 -34.04 21.24 -26.33
N VAL A 1095 -35.33 21.31 -26.00
CA VAL A 1095 -36.33 22.01 -26.84
C VAL A 1095 -36.03 23.51 -26.93
N ARG A 1096 -35.65 24.15 -25.81
CA ARG A 1096 -35.34 25.58 -25.79
C ARG A 1096 -34.11 25.93 -26.64
N GLU A 1097 -33.11 25.06 -26.68
CA GLU A 1097 -31.83 25.29 -27.36
C GLU A 1097 -31.72 24.58 -28.73
N GLU A 1098 -32.80 23.95 -29.21
CA GLU A 1098 -32.81 23.03 -30.37
C GLU A 1098 -32.09 23.58 -31.60
N SER A 1099 -32.37 24.84 -31.98
CA SER A 1099 -31.75 25.49 -33.15
C SER A 1099 -30.23 25.57 -33.00
N SER A 1100 -29.76 26.03 -31.85
CA SER A 1100 -28.33 26.23 -31.57
C SER A 1100 -27.58 24.89 -31.48
N ILE A 1101 -28.22 23.88 -30.88
CA ILE A 1101 -27.69 22.50 -30.84
C ILE A 1101 -27.57 21.94 -32.26
N THR A 1102 -28.59 22.14 -33.09
CA THR A 1102 -28.62 21.64 -34.48
C THR A 1102 -27.52 22.27 -35.32
N ASP A 1103 -27.34 23.60 -35.23
CA ASP A 1103 -26.29 24.31 -35.95
C ASP A 1103 -24.87 23.85 -35.54
N PHE A 1104 -24.64 23.68 -34.23
CA PHE A 1104 -23.37 23.17 -33.73
C PHE A 1104 -23.07 21.76 -34.25
N ARG A 1105 -24.05 20.85 -34.14
CA ARG A 1105 -23.90 19.45 -34.59
C ARG A 1105 -23.69 19.35 -36.09
N ALA A 1106 -24.36 20.19 -36.89
CA ALA A 1106 -24.17 20.22 -38.34
C ALA A 1106 -22.72 20.60 -38.70
N ARG A 1107 -22.15 21.61 -38.04
CA ARG A 1107 -20.74 22.01 -38.23
C ARG A 1107 -19.78 20.91 -37.81
N GLN A 1108 -20.00 20.31 -36.63
CA GLN A 1108 -19.18 19.21 -36.11
C GLN A 1108 -19.21 17.99 -37.05
N ALA A 1109 -20.40 17.58 -37.51
CA ALA A 1109 -20.55 16.45 -38.43
C ALA A 1109 -19.83 16.67 -39.76
N ALA A 1110 -19.92 17.88 -40.32
CA ALA A 1110 -19.18 18.23 -41.54
C ALA A 1110 -17.65 18.15 -41.35
N ALA A 1111 -17.14 18.59 -40.20
CA ALA A 1111 -15.72 18.50 -39.88
C ALA A 1111 -15.25 17.06 -39.64
N PHE A 1112 -16.08 16.25 -38.96
CA PHE A 1112 -15.83 14.84 -38.72
C PHE A 1112 -15.75 14.05 -40.02
N GLU A 1113 -16.71 14.24 -40.93
CA GLU A 1113 -16.67 13.60 -42.26
C GLU A 1113 -15.46 14.04 -43.08
N ALA A 1114 -15.07 15.32 -42.99
CA ALA A 1114 -13.85 15.79 -43.64
C ALA A 1114 -12.58 15.14 -43.07
N GLU A 1115 -12.50 14.86 -41.76
CA GLU A 1115 -11.40 14.11 -41.15
C GLU A 1115 -11.42 12.64 -41.56
N LYS A 1116 -12.60 12.01 -41.58
CA LYS A 1116 -12.78 10.63 -42.06
C LYS A 1116 -12.28 10.47 -43.49
N GLU A 1117 -12.59 11.43 -44.36
CA GLU A 1117 -12.11 11.39 -45.75
C GLU A 1117 -10.59 11.60 -45.86
N ARG A 1118 -10.00 12.44 -44.99
CA ARG A 1118 -8.52 12.55 -44.90
C ARG A 1118 -7.88 11.21 -44.54
N TRP A 1119 -8.46 10.49 -43.58
CA TRP A 1119 -7.97 9.19 -43.13
C TRP A 1119 -8.09 8.11 -44.21
N ARG A 1120 -9.19 8.10 -44.97
CA ARG A 1120 -9.32 7.25 -46.16
C ARG A 1120 -8.23 7.57 -47.18
N ALA A 1121 -8.02 8.85 -47.47
CA ALA A 1121 -7.01 9.29 -48.43
C ALA A 1121 -5.57 8.97 -48.00
N SER A 1122 -5.29 8.93 -46.70
CA SER A 1122 -3.97 8.57 -46.16
C SER A 1122 -3.77 7.07 -45.95
N GLY A 1123 -4.78 6.23 -46.23
CA GLY A 1123 -4.73 4.78 -45.99
C GLY A 1123 -4.79 4.41 -44.50
N GLU A 1124 -5.27 5.29 -43.63
CA GLU A 1124 -5.33 5.05 -42.17
C GLU A 1124 -6.24 3.85 -41.83
N PHE A 1125 -7.36 3.71 -42.54
CA PHE A 1125 -8.30 2.60 -42.35
C PHE A 1125 -7.79 1.26 -42.90
N ASP A 1126 -6.82 1.29 -43.81
CA ASP A 1126 -6.23 0.10 -44.42
C ASP A 1126 -4.96 -0.37 -43.68
N ARG A 1127 -4.53 0.36 -42.64
CA ARG A 1127 -3.31 0.04 -41.89
C ARG A 1127 -3.51 -1.27 -41.12
N GLN A 1128 -2.72 -2.28 -41.47
CA GLN A 1128 -2.64 -3.52 -40.69
C GLN A 1128 -1.79 -3.28 -39.45
N ALA A 1129 -2.20 -3.82 -38.30
CA ALA A 1129 -1.28 -3.96 -37.18
C ALA A 1129 -0.09 -4.82 -37.66
N GLU A 1130 1.14 -4.32 -37.51
CA GLU A 1130 2.31 -5.12 -37.87
C GLU A 1130 2.25 -6.45 -37.10
N PRO A 1131 2.47 -7.60 -37.78
CA PRO A 1131 2.61 -8.86 -37.09
C PRO A 1131 3.75 -8.72 -36.07
N ALA A 1132 3.53 -9.22 -34.85
CA ALA A 1132 4.65 -9.38 -33.93
C ALA A 1132 5.76 -10.16 -34.66
N PRO A 1133 7.04 -9.72 -34.59
CA PRO A 1133 8.12 -10.43 -35.24
C PRO A 1133 8.14 -11.87 -34.74
N ALA A 1134 8.10 -12.84 -35.66
CA ALA A 1134 8.11 -14.25 -35.31
C ALA A 1134 9.36 -14.58 -34.50
N ALA A 1135 9.21 -15.38 -33.44
CA ALA A 1135 10.35 -15.94 -32.71
C ALA A 1135 11.32 -16.59 -33.71
N ALA A 1136 12.58 -16.14 -33.69
CA ALA A 1136 13.61 -16.70 -34.55
C ALA A 1136 13.71 -18.21 -34.28
N GLU A 1137 13.76 -19.04 -35.34
CA GLU A 1137 14.08 -20.45 -35.18
C GLU A 1137 15.38 -20.57 -34.38
N ALA A 1138 15.38 -21.40 -33.35
CA ALA A 1138 16.56 -21.67 -32.54
C ALA A 1138 17.63 -22.36 -33.40
N GLY A 1139 18.41 -21.56 -34.13
CA GLY A 1139 19.66 -22.01 -34.74
C GLY A 1139 20.56 -22.53 -33.63
N GLY A 1140 21.20 -23.68 -33.82
CA GLY A 1140 22.02 -24.34 -32.80
C GLY A 1140 23.08 -23.39 -32.22
N ILE A 1141 22.84 -22.90 -31.01
CA ILE A 1141 23.77 -22.06 -30.26
C ILE A 1141 24.81 -22.97 -29.63
N THR A 1142 26.10 -22.68 -29.84
CA THR A 1142 27.19 -23.45 -29.24
C THR A 1142 27.52 -22.84 -27.88
N VAL A 1143 27.13 -23.53 -26.81
CA VAL A 1143 27.49 -23.13 -25.44
C VAL A 1143 28.90 -23.62 -25.12
N PRO A 1144 29.81 -22.78 -24.59
CA PRO A 1144 31.13 -23.21 -24.14
C PRO A 1144 31.07 -24.32 -23.07
N ASP A 1145 31.94 -25.33 -23.18
CA ASP A 1145 32.02 -26.44 -22.22
C ASP A 1145 32.29 -25.93 -20.80
N GLY A 1146 31.48 -26.36 -19.83
CA GLY A 1146 31.59 -25.96 -18.42
C GLY A 1146 30.91 -24.64 -18.05
N ALA A 1147 30.19 -23.99 -18.99
CA ALA A 1147 29.43 -22.78 -18.71
C ALA A 1147 28.04 -23.05 -18.11
N THR A 1148 27.61 -22.21 -17.18
CA THR A 1148 26.24 -22.14 -16.69
C THR A 1148 25.39 -21.30 -17.64
N VAL A 1149 24.39 -21.90 -18.27
CA VAL A 1149 23.48 -21.20 -19.19
C VAL A 1149 22.37 -20.50 -18.41
N VAL A 1150 22.20 -19.21 -18.70
CA VAL A 1150 21.01 -18.44 -18.31
C VAL A 1150 20.06 -18.48 -19.49
N ALA A 1151 18.89 -19.08 -19.28
CA ALA A 1151 17.88 -19.27 -20.31
C ALA A 1151 16.64 -18.40 -20.05
N ALA A 1152 15.89 -18.11 -21.11
CA ALA A 1152 14.63 -17.39 -20.98
C ALA A 1152 13.62 -18.22 -20.16
N PRO A 1153 13.03 -17.65 -19.11
CA PRO A 1153 12.12 -18.40 -18.22
C PRO A 1153 10.78 -18.75 -18.88
N PHE A 1154 10.37 -17.98 -19.88
CA PHE A 1154 9.13 -18.14 -20.66
C PHE A 1154 9.29 -17.45 -22.02
N LEU A 1155 8.32 -17.61 -22.91
CA LEU A 1155 8.25 -16.85 -24.16
C LEU A 1155 8.13 -15.35 -23.84
N ALA A 1156 9.11 -14.55 -24.26
CA ALA A 1156 9.21 -13.13 -23.92
C ALA A 1156 9.90 -12.33 -25.04
N THR A 1157 9.81 -11.01 -24.97
CA THR A 1157 10.65 -10.10 -25.77
C THR A 1157 11.79 -9.59 -24.90
N VAL A 1158 13.03 -9.59 -25.38
CA VAL A 1158 14.15 -8.99 -24.63
C VAL A 1158 14.00 -7.47 -24.65
N TRP A 1159 13.89 -6.85 -23.49
CA TRP A 1159 13.68 -5.41 -23.35
C TRP A 1159 15.02 -4.66 -23.23
N GLN A 1160 15.89 -5.11 -22.33
CA GLN A 1160 17.17 -4.48 -22.04
C GLN A 1160 18.24 -5.52 -21.74
N LEU A 1161 19.49 -5.17 -22.03
CA LEU A 1161 20.68 -5.94 -21.66
C LEU A 1161 21.52 -5.11 -20.71
N HIS A 1162 21.91 -5.70 -19.57
CA HIS A 1162 22.67 -5.02 -18.53
C HIS A 1162 24.14 -5.48 -18.46
N VAL A 1163 24.51 -6.51 -19.21
CA VAL A 1163 25.86 -7.08 -19.24
C VAL A 1163 26.36 -7.24 -20.66
N GLU A 1164 27.69 -7.32 -20.78
CA GLU A 1164 28.39 -7.60 -22.03
C GLU A 1164 29.34 -8.80 -21.82
N PRO A 1165 29.68 -9.56 -22.90
CA PRO A 1165 30.72 -10.58 -22.82
C PRO A 1165 32.01 -10.05 -22.18
N GLY A 1166 32.55 -10.78 -21.21
CA GLY A 1166 33.72 -10.44 -20.41
C GLY A 1166 33.42 -9.81 -19.04
N ALA A 1167 32.19 -9.37 -18.77
CA ALA A 1167 31.78 -8.83 -17.47
C ALA A 1167 31.85 -9.89 -16.36
N ILE A 1168 32.28 -9.50 -15.16
CA ILE A 1168 32.20 -10.33 -13.95
C ILE A 1168 30.87 -10.03 -13.28
N VAL A 1169 30.09 -11.05 -12.97
CA VAL A 1169 28.81 -10.95 -12.30
C VAL A 1169 28.81 -11.76 -11.00
N GLU A 1170 28.13 -11.25 -9.98
CA GLU A 1170 27.83 -12.00 -8.75
C GLU A 1170 26.54 -12.81 -8.89
N ALA A 1171 26.37 -13.86 -8.08
CA ALA A 1171 25.11 -14.60 -8.03
C ALA A 1171 23.96 -13.65 -7.59
N GLY A 1172 22.89 -13.60 -8.37
CA GLY A 1172 21.75 -12.71 -8.20
C GLY A 1172 21.88 -11.35 -8.89
N GLU A 1173 23.03 -11.04 -9.51
CA GLU A 1173 23.21 -9.79 -10.26
C GLU A 1173 22.35 -9.76 -11.53
N ARG A 1174 21.88 -8.57 -11.91
CA ARG A 1174 20.96 -8.38 -13.04
C ARG A 1174 21.71 -8.51 -14.36
N ILE A 1175 21.25 -9.40 -15.22
CA ILE A 1175 21.89 -9.70 -16.52
C ILE A 1175 21.15 -8.98 -17.65
N LEU A 1176 19.83 -9.11 -17.70
CA LEU A 1176 18.98 -8.52 -18.73
C LEU A 1176 17.54 -8.43 -18.22
N ALA A 1177 16.70 -7.65 -18.90
CA ALA A 1177 15.27 -7.58 -18.68
C ALA A 1177 14.52 -8.15 -19.89
N VAL A 1178 13.48 -8.93 -19.64
CA VAL A 1178 12.54 -9.41 -20.66
C VAL A 1178 11.14 -8.89 -20.38
N GLU A 1179 10.39 -8.53 -21.40
CA GLU A 1179 8.98 -8.18 -21.32
C GLU A 1179 8.13 -9.37 -21.78
N ALA A 1180 7.25 -9.85 -20.89
CA ALA A 1180 6.18 -10.77 -21.24
C ALA A 1180 5.00 -10.52 -20.32
N MET A 1181 3.80 -10.95 -20.71
CA MET A 1181 2.61 -10.82 -19.85
C MET A 1181 2.35 -9.35 -19.44
N LYS A 1182 2.73 -8.38 -20.29
CA LYS A 1182 2.65 -6.93 -20.02
C LYS A 1182 3.46 -6.47 -18.80
N MET A 1183 4.49 -7.23 -18.43
CA MET A 1183 5.37 -6.95 -17.31
C MET A 1183 6.83 -7.07 -17.73
N GLU A 1184 7.65 -6.17 -17.22
CA GLU A 1184 9.10 -6.30 -17.27
C GLU A 1184 9.56 -7.29 -16.17
N SER A 1185 10.30 -8.32 -16.57
CA SER A 1185 10.88 -9.34 -15.69
C SER A 1185 12.40 -9.32 -15.79
N MET A 1186 13.05 -9.18 -14.65
CA MET A 1186 14.50 -9.15 -14.57
C MET A 1186 15.07 -10.58 -14.53
N VAL A 1187 15.98 -10.89 -15.45
CA VAL A 1187 16.74 -12.13 -15.46
C VAL A 1187 18.07 -11.89 -14.75
N THR A 1188 18.37 -12.72 -13.75
CA THR A 1188 19.55 -12.59 -12.89
C THR A 1188 20.54 -13.74 -13.08
N ALA A 1189 21.79 -13.53 -12.65
CA ALA A 1189 22.85 -14.52 -12.69
C ALA A 1189 22.60 -15.64 -11.66
N PRO A 1190 22.48 -16.92 -12.07
CA PRO A 1190 22.28 -18.03 -11.12
C PRO A 1190 23.54 -18.36 -10.31
N CYS A 1191 24.71 -17.89 -10.75
CA CYS A 1191 25.99 -18.10 -10.08
C CYS A 1191 26.94 -16.92 -10.37
N ALA A 1192 27.92 -16.72 -9.50
CA ALA A 1192 28.99 -15.76 -9.77
C ALA A 1192 29.93 -16.32 -10.85
N GLY A 1193 30.45 -15.45 -11.72
CA GLY A 1193 31.36 -15.83 -12.78
C GLY A 1193 31.50 -14.78 -13.86
N ARG A 1194 32.15 -15.15 -14.96
CA ARG A 1194 32.37 -14.25 -16.11
C ARG A 1194 31.36 -14.53 -17.21
N ILE A 1195 30.72 -13.49 -17.74
CA ILE A 1195 29.88 -13.61 -18.93
C ILE A 1195 30.76 -14.03 -20.12
N LEU A 1196 30.57 -15.23 -20.64
CA LEU A 1196 31.34 -15.73 -21.78
C LEU A 1196 30.75 -15.25 -23.11
N ASP A 1197 29.42 -15.25 -23.21
CA ASP A 1197 28.71 -14.84 -24.42
C ASP A 1197 27.27 -14.40 -24.10
N VAL A 1198 26.71 -13.57 -24.98
CA VAL A 1198 25.33 -13.04 -24.91
C VAL A 1198 24.64 -13.33 -26.24
N TYR A 1199 23.60 -14.14 -26.22
CA TYR A 1199 22.97 -14.72 -27.41
C TYR A 1199 21.68 -14.01 -27.85
N ALA A 1200 21.16 -13.08 -27.07
CA ALA A 1200 19.94 -12.33 -27.37
C ALA A 1200 20.22 -10.82 -27.43
N ARG A 1201 19.37 -10.05 -28.10
CA ARG A 1201 19.47 -8.59 -28.24
C ARG A 1201 18.15 -7.92 -27.84
N PRO A 1202 18.15 -6.65 -27.39
CA PRO A 1202 16.92 -5.90 -27.19
C PRO A 1202 16.05 -5.91 -28.46
N GLY A 1203 14.77 -6.24 -28.31
CA GLY A 1203 13.80 -6.44 -29.38
C GLY A 1203 13.62 -7.90 -29.83
N ASP A 1204 14.55 -8.82 -29.50
CA ASP A 1204 14.42 -10.23 -29.90
C ASP A 1204 13.28 -10.91 -29.13
N GLN A 1205 12.44 -11.69 -29.83
CA GLN A 1205 11.57 -12.66 -29.19
C GLN A 1205 12.33 -13.94 -28.87
N VAL A 1206 12.24 -14.38 -27.61
CA VAL A 1206 12.95 -15.55 -27.08
C VAL A 1206 11.96 -16.58 -26.54
N ALA A 1207 12.14 -17.84 -26.90
CA ALA A 1207 11.32 -18.95 -26.42
C ALA A 1207 11.73 -19.40 -25.01
N ALA A 1208 10.81 -20.00 -24.26
CA ALA A 1208 11.13 -20.60 -22.96
C ALA A 1208 12.27 -21.63 -23.11
N GLY A 1209 13.30 -21.53 -22.27
CA GLY A 1209 14.49 -22.38 -22.32
C GLY A 1209 15.52 -21.97 -23.38
N GLN A 1210 15.27 -20.95 -24.19
CA GLN A 1210 16.27 -20.42 -25.13
C GLN A 1210 17.44 -19.81 -24.35
N ALA A 1211 18.66 -20.19 -24.70
CA ALA A 1211 19.87 -19.63 -24.08
C ALA A 1211 19.94 -18.12 -24.34
N LEU A 1212 20.08 -17.33 -23.28
CA LEU A 1212 20.22 -15.88 -23.34
C LEU A 1212 21.66 -15.46 -23.11
N VAL A 1213 22.30 -16.03 -22.09
CA VAL A 1213 23.66 -15.69 -21.67
C VAL A 1213 24.37 -16.95 -21.16
N ALA A 1214 25.69 -17.07 -21.39
CA ALA A 1214 26.52 -18.13 -20.81
C ALA A 1214 27.49 -17.53 -19.77
N ILE A 1215 27.54 -18.13 -18.58
CA ILE A 1215 28.44 -17.72 -17.48
C ILE A 1215 29.50 -18.79 -17.28
N GLY A 1216 30.77 -18.42 -17.38
CA GLY A 1216 31.92 -19.27 -17.09
C GLY A 1216 32.32 -19.15 -15.63
N THR A 1217 32.76 -20.26 -15.04
CA THR A 1217 33.51 -20.21 -13.78
C THR A 1217 34.89 -19.63 -14.08
N ASP A 1218 35.24 -18.48 -13.49
CA ASP A 1218 36.60 -17.94 -13.61
C ASP A 1218 37.58 -19.00 -13.08
N ALA A 1219 38.59 -19.34 -13.88
CA ALA A 1219 39.82 -19.98 -13.42
C ALA A 1219 40.82 -18.91 -12.97
#